data_AF-A0A4Q1KDH3-F1
#
_entry.id   AF-A0A4Q1KDH3-F1
#
_cell.length_a   1.000
_cell.length_b   1.000
_cell.length_c   1.000
_cell.angle_alpha   90.00
_cell.angle_beta   90.00
_cell.angle_gamma   90.00
#
_symmetry.space_group_name_H-M   'P 1'
#
loop_
_entity.id
_entity.type
_entity.pdbx_description
1 polymer ?
#
loop_
_entity_poly.entity_id
_entity_poly.type
_entity_poly.pdbx_seq_one_letter_code
_entity_poly.pdbx_strand_id
1 'polypeptide(L)'
;MRFATLSLERYGRFEDCELSFRQGEPDLHVVYGANEAGKSTSLAAVSDLLFGFPARSPYNFVYDYALLRVGAVLEDEGHSFACRRKKGTAGTLIDAEDRLLDEAMLLAMLRGQTRETFALSFSLDQDGLRAGGRAMVEARNDLGRALFAAGSGLTGVADELARLESEADAIWGQRAAARRSFTQAQRDFEAQTRAVRDQALKPKAWLDAKGAVADAQQMLEEVQRRRDEVLAEVSRLERIRRIAPAVRLRSDHLAALAAHMDTIDIGPQREHAAEAAMAEMEAASRARAAAQNLVNEARAQIEALSPDPSVLAHDAEIDALIASSGAVTKGQQDLARLSEERSASGGLVARLRAEAGALASDPPTRIVSSRLREIALGHAEDLAALRQIDESEQDLAERRVAIERKIADRPQTGNLTAIVTAIDLARTLGADADARCELAQRKADRAAASLDVALARLTPWSGDASALAALPRLARHEIEDVRSVLAEAETDLQRATDAASRAREEAEALSLEMEQLSSGAAVADEEITAVRSERDAFWRPLRAHMRQGMALPSPDEAVDAYETAVARADERGDARYAAADESSRLTVMGQRRTRLLLAADQADTRAQAASDRRESALTGWARKLAEAGFPALEPNRFLGWVSERETAEAAHQEAIDAHDDARAIVARRNELRASLVAALADESVPKGEDLLPLLAFATRIRQAGEAAAEQHRLDEAALVQIGQDAEGLQRRRTRVDESMATRMEAWRALLVEADIDLDIASAPATLDVLDELRAAIAAQRDLQTRIDGIARDAREHDESVAALTERLGIAASGGGVTLLEGMRARLSAARSTASVLEALEESIAGRSAEMAAEDARHAAAWASLTALLEETGATDLQGLGAAIERSRAARALRHAVSEAEAAIVAAGDGKGLDELVASLEDVDADGLAVRIQSLSGQLTQLNDEVATAASAHGDARRVFAGLEAQSGSSADAASDAEQARAELAVLAEDFILKRTEAVTLRWAIEQYRERHQDPMLLRASEIFRRLTIGRYAALRIDSDGPNSRLLGLRDDGRTVVDVGAMSEGTTDQLFLALRLAAVEQSIAAGVRLPFLADDLFVNFDDERSEAGFRVLAELARSTQVLFFTHHPHLAAIARSVVGEDLHSECSLA
;
A
#
# COMPACT_ATOMS: atom_id res chain seq x y z
N MET A 1 -13.96 -58.57 -7.01
CA MET A 1 -15.22 -58.61 -6.25
C MET A 1 -16.40 -58.74 -7.22
N ARG A 2 -17.31 -59.70 -6.98
CA ARG A 2 -18.59 -59.87 -7.68
C ARG A 2 -19.72 -60.16 -6.68
N PHE A 3 -20.97 -59.92 -7.06
CA PHE A 3 -22.15 -60.36 -6.34
C PHE A 3 -22.55 -61.77 -6.80
N ALA A 4 -22.62 -62.72 -5.87
CA ALA A 4 -23.27 -64.02 -6.10
C ALA A 4 -24.78 -63.93 -5.86
N THR A 5 -25.18 -63.25 -4.77
CA THR A 5 -26.58 -62.90 -4.51
C THR A 5 -26.70 -61.48 -3.94
N LEU A 6 -27.83 -60.82 -4.18
CA LEU A 6 -28.24 -59.55 -3.58
C LEU A 6 -29.64 -59.70 -2.99
N SER A 7 -29.78 -59.48 -1.68
CA SER A 7 -31.03 -59.67 -0.93
C SER A 7 -31.57 -58.31 -0.45
N LEU A 8 -32.76 -57.95 -0.90
CA LEU A 8 -33.52 -56.76 -0.54
C LEU A 8 -34.57 -57.16 0.52
N GLU A 9 -34.15 -57.29 1.78
CA GLU A 9 -35.01 -57.82 2.86
C GLU A 9 -36.17 -56.86 3.20
N ARG A 10 -35.87 -55.60 3.51
CA ARG A 10 -36.87 -54.58 3.82
C ARG A 10 -36.39 -53.26 3.29
N TYR A 11 -36.35 -53.11 1.97
CA TYR A 11 -35.71 -51.96 1.32
C TYR A 11 -36.56 -51.45 0.17
N GLY A 12 -36.96 -50.17 0.25
CA GLY A 12 -37.90 -49.57 -0.70
C GLY A 12 -39.24 -50.28 -0.70
N ARG A 13 -39.62 -50.86 -1.84
CA ARG A 13 -40.88 -51.61 -2.02
C ARG A 13 -40.78 -53.10 -1.70
N PHE A 14 -39.57 -53.62 -1.50
CA PHE A 14 -39.33 -55.07 -1.41
C PHE A 14 -39.45 -55.58 0.03
N GLU A 15 -40.19 -56.68 0.20
CA GLU A 15 -40.14 -57.58 1.35
C GLU A 15 -39.45 -58.87 0.88
N ASP A 16 -38.21 -59.10 1.31
CA ASP A 16 -37.41 -60.31 1.07
C ASP A 16 -37.27 -60.71 -0.42
N CYS A 17 -36.86 -59.76 -1.27
CA CYS A 17 -36.54 -60.04 -2.67
C CYS A 17 -35.06 -60.43 -2.84
N GLU A 18 -34.77 -61.57 -3.46
CA GLU A 18 -33.39 -62.03 -3.70
C GLU A 18 -33.09 -62.11 -5.20
N LEU A 19 -31.98 -61.49 -5.61
CA LEU A 19 -31.42 -61.57 -6.95
C LEU A 19 -30.19 -62.48 -6.91
N SER A 20 -30.22 -63.57 -7.67
CA SER A 20 -29.10 -64.52 -7.79
C SER A 20 -28.40 -64.36 -9.13
N PHE A 21 -27.06 -64.33 -9.11
CA PHE A 21 -26.24 -64.10 -10.29
C PHE A 21 -25.39 -65.33 -10.60
N ARG A 22 -25.60 -65.93 -11.78
CA ARG A 22 -24.87 -67.14 -12.22
C ARG A 22 -23.36 -66.87 -12.33
N GLN A 23 -22.54 -67.89 -12.08
CA GLN A 23 -21.12 -67.83 -12.38
C GLN A 23 -20.89 -68.28 -13.84
N GLY A 24 -20.13 -67.51 -14.63
CA GLY A 24 -19.73 -67.91 -15.98
C GLY A 24 -19.13 -66.76 -16.80
N GLU A 25 -18.52 -67.10 -17.95
CA GLU A 25 -17.95 -66.12 -18.88
C GLU A 25 -18.82 -66.05 -20.16
N PRO A 26 -19.31 -64.87 -20.58
CA PRO A 26 -19.20 -63.56 -19.90
C PRO A 26 -20.09 -63.44 -18.65
N ASP A 27 -19.63 -62.67 -17.66
CA ASP A 27 -20.30 -62.40 -16.38
C ASP A 27 -21.27 -61.21 -16.49
N LEU A 28 -22.13 -61.25 -17.52
CA LEU A 28 -23.10 -60.21 -17.85
C LEU A 28 -24.50 -60.66 -17.44
N HIS A 29 -25.13 -59.90 -16.55
CA HIS A 29 -26.48 -60.17 -16.03
C HIS A 29 -27.44 -59.06 -16.45
N VAL A 30 -28.59 -59.45 -17.00
CA VAL A 30 -29.63 -58.50 -17.40
C VAL A 30 -30.79 -58.58 -16.41
N VAL A 31 -31.03 -57.49 -15.70
CA VAL A 31 -32.14 -57.37 -14.75
C VAL A 31 -33.26 -56.62 -15.44
N TYR A 32 -34.30 -57.36 -15.82
CA TYR A 32 -35.45 -56.83 -16.53
C TYR A 32 -36.62 -56.58 -15.56
N GLY A 33 -37.30 -55.45 -15.71
CA GLY A 33 -38.53 -55.17 -14.97
C GLY A 33 -39.26 -53.95 -15.50
N ALA A 34 -40.59 -53.93 -15.39
CA ALA A 34 -41.41 -52.79 -15.78
C ALA A 34 -40.99 -51.50 -15.03
N ASN A 35 -41.48 -50.34 -15.48
CA ASN A 35 -41.32 -49.12 -14.68
C ASN A 35 -41.95 -49.32 -13.31
N GLU A 36 -41.33 -48.74 -12.28
CA GLU A 36 -41.66 -48.94 -10.86
C GLU A 36 -41.35 -50.33 -10.29
N ALA A 37 -40.85 -51.29 -11.08
CA ALA A 37 -40.48 -52.64 -10.63
C ALA A 37 -39.34 -52.69 -9.58
N GLY A 38 -38.70 -51.55 -9.28
CA GLY A 38 -37.65 -51.42 -8.27
C GLY A 38 -36.22 -51.61 -8.78
N LYS A 39 -35.95 -51.36 -10.07
CA LYS A 39 -34.60 -51.38 -10.66
C LYS A 39 -33.63 -50.40 -9.97
N SER A 40 -33.99 -49.11 -9.95
CA SER A 40 -33.18 -48.08 -9.27
C SER A 40 -33.10 -48.31 -7.76
N THR A 41 -34.14 -48.91 -7.16
CA THR A 41 -34.11 -49.38 -5.76
C THR A 41 -33.06 -50.48 -5.55
N SER A 42 -32.93 -51.42 -6.49
CA SER A 42 -31.92 -52.49 -6.44
C SER A 42 -30.50 -51.95 -6.65
N LEU A 43 -30.32 -50.98 -7.55
CA LEU A 43 -29.02 -50.32 -7.78
C LEU A 43 -28.58 -49.48 -6.56
N ALA A 44 -29.50 -48.76 -5.93
CA ALA A 44 -29.22 -48.03 -4.71
C ALA A 44 -28.86 -48.97 -3.54
N ALA A 45 -29.49 -50.15 -3.48
CA ALA A 45 -29.18 -51.15 -2.47
C ALA A 45 -27.74 -51.67 -2.57
N VAL A 46 -27.20 -51.82 -3.79
CA VAL A 46 -25.77 -52.16 -4.00
C VAL A 46 -24.87 -51.11 -3.36
N SER A 47 -25.12 -49.83 -3.62
CA SER A 47 -24.31 -48.74 -3.05
C SER A 47 -24.48 -48.63 -1.53
N ASP A 48 -25.70 -48.76 -1.02
CA ASP A 48 -26.01 -48.68 0.41
C ASP A 48 -25.43 -49.88 1.19
N LEU A 49 -25.32 -51.05 0.57
CA LEU A 49 -24.63 -52.20 1.16
C LEU A 49 -23.10 -51.98 1.22
N LEU A 50 -22.49 -51.53 0.12
CA LEU A 50 -21.03 -51.40 0.04
C LEU A 50 -20.50 -50.27 0.93
N PHE A 51 -21.16 -49.10 0.91
CA PHE A 51 -20.66 -47.89 1.56
C PHE A 51 -21.47 -47.43 2.78
N GLY A 52 -22.57 -48.11 3.06
CA GLY A 52 -23.49 -47.73 4.11
C GLY A 52 -24.62 -46.82 3.64
N PHE A 53 -25.70 -46.86 4.42
CA PHE A 53 -26.89 -46.07 4.16
C PHE A 53 -26.65 -44.59 4.46
N PRO A 54 -27.12 -43.67 3.60
CA PRO A 54 -27.02 -42.24 3.85
C PRO A 54 -27.82 -41.84 5.10
N ALA A 55 -27.51 -40.69 5.70
CA ALA A 55 -28.19 -40.21 6.91
C ALA A 55 -29.73 -40.17 6.73
N ARG A 56 -30.19 -39.72 5.56
CA ARG A 56 -31.57 -39.82 5.08
C ARG A 56 -31.59 -40.72 3.84
N SER A 57 -32.24 -41.88 3.92
CA SER A 57 -32.40 -42.78 2.77
C SER A 57 -33.80 -42.60 2.20
N PRO A 58 -33.96 -42.35 0.88
CA PRO A 58 -35.27 -42.16 0.27
C PRO A 58 -36.07 -43.47 0.14
N TYR A 59 -35.49 -44.61 0.50
CA TYR A 59 -36.08 -45.95 0.33
C TYR A 59 -36.77 -46.49 1.59
N ASN A 60 -37.22 -45.62 2.50
CA ASN A 60 -37.93 -45.96 3.74
C ASN A 60 -39.46 -45.78 3.65
N PHE A 61 -40.02 -45.77 2.44
CA PHE A 61 -41.43 -45.41 2.23
C PHE A 61 -42.43 -46.53 2.59
N VAL A 62 -42.01 -47.81 2.63
CA VAL A 62 -42.83 -48.93 3.15
C VAL A 62 -42.40 -49.35 4.56
N TYR A 63 -41.09 -49.29 4.86
CA TYR A 63 -40.52 -49.75 6.12
C TYR A 63 -39.79 -48.63 6.85
N ASP A 64 -39.98 -48.55 8.17
CA ASP A 64 -39.25 -47.62 9.02
C ASP A 64 -37.74 -47.81 8.92
N TYR A 65 -36.98 -46.73 9.17
CA TYR A 65 -35.51 -46.75 9.11
C TYR A 65 -34.88 -47.88 9.94
N ALA A 66 -35.45 -48.23 11.08
CA ALA A 66 -34.93 -49.30 11.95
C ALA A 66 -35.06 -50.71 11.33
N LEU A 67 -35.94 -50.88 10.36
CA LEU A 67 -36.21 -52.15 9.70
C LEU A 67 -35.42 -52.30 8.38
N LEU A 68 -34.82 -51.22 7.86
CA LEU A 68 -34.10 -51.26 6.58
C LEU A 68 -32.87 -52.16 6.63
N ARG A 69 -32.87 -53.18 5.77
CA ARG A 69 -31.80 -54.18 5.63
C ARG A 69 -31.58 -54.55 4.16
N VAL A 70 -30.31 -54.65 3.78
CA VAL A 70 -29.85 -55.16 2.48
C VAL A 70 -28.78 -56.21 2.74
N GLY A 71 -28.84 -57.35 2.07
CA GLY A 71 -27.86 -58.44 2.14
C GLY A 71 -27.19 -58.72 0.81
N ALA A 72 -26.03 -59.36 0.84
CA ALA A 72 -25.43 -59.97 -0.33
C ALA A 72 -24.45 -61.08 0.06
N VAL A 73 -24.18 -61.96 -0.90
CA VAL A 73 -23.00 -62.81 -0.90
C VAL A 73 -22.02 -62.25 -1.94
N LEU A 74 -20.88 -61.74 -1.46
CA LEU A 74 -19.80 -61.19 -2.28
C LEU A 74 -18.72 -62.24 -2.51
N GLU A 75 -18.13 -62.30 -3.70
CA GLU A 75 -17.01 -63.17 -4.00
C GLU A 75 -15.79 -62.37 -4.50
N ASP A 76 -14.62 -62.64 -3.95
CA ASP A 76 -13.35 -62.05 -4.40
C ASP A 76 -12.20 -63.04 -4.27
N GLU A 77 -11.45 -63.27 -5.36
CA GLU A 77 -10.28 -64.17 -5.41
C GLU A 77 -10.50 -65.56 -4.76
N GLY A 78 -11.70 -66.15 -4.95
CA GLY A 78 -12.07 -67.46 -4.41
C GLY A 78 -12.60 -67.46 -2.96
N HIS A 79 -12.71 -66.30 -2.31
CA HIS A 79 -13.33 -66.14 -1.00
C HIS A 79 -14.78 -65.67 -1.15
N SER A 80 -15.70 -66.31 -0.44
CA SER A 80 -17.12 -65.90 -0.36
C SER A 80 -17.37 -65.19 0.97
N PHE A 81 -18.01 -64.03 0.92
CA PHE A 81 -18.34 -63.18 2.05
C PHE A 81 -19.84 -62.86 2.07
N ALA A 82 -20.59 -63.58 2.91
CA ALA A 82 -21.99 -63.30 3.16
C ALA A 82 -22.11 -62.18 4.20
N CYS A 83 -22.76 -61.07 3.83
CA CYS A 83 -22.93 -59.93 4.70
C CYS A 83 -24.31 -59.30 4.50
N ARG A 84 -24.81 -58.67 5.56
CA ARG A 84 -25.99 -57.82 5.55
C ARG A 84 -25.65 -56.48 6.16
N ARG A 85 -26.33 -55.43 5.73
CA ARG A 85 -26.18 -54.10 6.30
C ARG A 85 -27.53 -53.56 6.74
N LYS A 86 -27.61 -53.17 8.00
CA LYS A 86 -28.76 -52.45 8.58
C LYS A 86 -28.53 -50.95 8.59
N LYS A 87 -29.59 -50.15 8.53
CA LYS A 87 -29.47 -48.69 8.70
C LYS A 87 -29.02 -48.34 10.12
N GLY A 88 -27.97 -47.52 10.25
CA GLY A 88 -27.46 -47.02 11.53
C GLY A 88 -26.27 -46.08 11.33
N THR A 89 -25.71 -45.53 12.41
CA THR A 89 -24.54 -44.65 12.39
C THR A 89 -23.23 -45.36 12.74
N ALA A 90 -23.29 -46.50 13.45
CA ALA A 90 -22.15 -47.34 13.78
C ALA A 90 -22.58 -48.81 13.90
N GLY A 91 -21.69 -49.76 13.60
CA GLY A 91 -21.96 -51.19 13.69
C GLY A 91 -23.11 -51.64 12.78
N THR A 92 -23.01 -51.32 11.49
CA THR A 92 -24.10 -51.54 10.52
C THR A 92 -23.96 -52.82 9.71
N LEU A 93 -22.74 -53.34 9.53
CA LEU A 93 -22.46 -54.59 8.81
C LEU A 93 -22.61 -55.80 9.75
N ILE A 94 -23.43 -56.78 9.37
CA ILE A 94 -23.82 -57.94 10.18
C ILE A 94 -23.85 -59.24 9.36
N ASP A 95 -23.81 -60.40 10.02
CA ASP A 95 -23.92 -61.74 9.41
C ASP A 95 -25.39 -62.26 9.35
N ALA A 96 -25.57 -63.52 8.95
CA ALA A 96 -26.86 -64.20 8.87
C ALA A 96 -27.54 -64.38 10.25
N GLU A 97 -26.77 -64.34 11.34
CA GLU A 97 -27.22 -64.43 12.73
C GLU A 97 -27.34 -63.06 13.44
N ASP A 98 -27.30 -61.94 12.68
CA ASP A 98 -27.38 -60.54 13.16
C ASP A 98 -26.17 -60.12 14.04
N ARG A 99 -25.02 -60.80 13.96
CA ARG A 99 -23.78 -60.44 14.67
C ARG A 99 -22.96 -59.46 13.84
N LEU A 100 -22.26 -58.53 14.50
CA LEU A 100 -21.43 -57.52 13.84
C LEU A 100 -20.24 -58.16 13.10
N LEU A 101 -20.06 -57.78 11.83
CA LEU A 101 -18.91 -58.14 11.02
C LEU A 101 -17.85 -57.03 11.04
N ASP A 102 -16.58 -57.42 10.92
CA ASP A 102 -15.48 -56.47 10.72
C ASP A 102 -15.55 -55.87 9.31
N GLU A 103 -15.63 -54.54 9.22
CA GLU A 103 -15.68 -53.83 7.94
C GLU A 103 -14.35 -53.91 7.18
N ALA A 104 -13.22 -54.26 7.84
CA ALA A 104 -11.91 -54.35 7.20
C ALA A 104 -11.89 -55.28 5.98
N MET A 105 -12.65 -56.38 6.01
CA MET A 105 -12.71 -57.33 4.90
C MET A 105 -13.47 -56.75 3.69
N LEU A 106 -14.57 -56.05 3.93
CA LEU A 106 -15.31 -55.34 2.87
C LEU A 106 -14.49 -54.17 2.31
N LEU A 107 -13.83 -53.38 3.17
CA LEU A 107 -12.97 -52.26 2.77
C LEU A 107 -11.77 -52.73 1.94
N ALA A 108 -11.21 -53.90 2.26
CA ALA A 108 -10.14 -54.52 1.47
C ALA A 108 -10.61 -54.92 0.07
N MET A 109 -11.84 -55.47 -0.06
CA MET A 109 -12.46 -55.79 -1.35
C MET A 109 -12.77 -54.52 -2.18
N LEU A 110 -13.08 -53.39 -1.53
CA LEU A 110 -13.36 -52.10 -2.17
C LEU A 110 -12.10 -51.36 -2.66
N ARG A 111 -10.89 -51.80 -2.29
CA ARG A 111 -9.60 -51.24 -2.76
C ARG A 111 -9.50 -49.71 -2.65
N GLY A 112 -10.02 -49.14 -1.55
CA GLY A 112 -9.96 -47.69 -1.28
C GLY A 112 -10.99 -46.85 -2.03
N GLN A 113 -11.95 -47.46 -2.73
CA GLN A 113 -13.04 -46.73 -3.37
C GLN A 113 -14.04 -46.19 -2.33
N THR A 114 -14.50 -44.96 -2.58
CA THR A 114 -15.57 -44.29 -1.84
C THR A 114 -16.90 -44.44 -2.58
N ARG A 115 -18.01 -44.07 -1.93
CA ARG A 115 -19.32 -44.06 -2.59
C ARG A 115 -19.32 -43.18 -3.84
N GLU A 116 -18.72 -42.01 -3.74
CA GLU A 116 -18.64 -41.02 -4.81
C GLU A 116 -17.78 -41.53 -5.96
N THR A 117 -16.59 -42.06 -5.67
CA THR A 117 -15.68 -42.57 -6.71
C THR A 117 -16.20 -43.86 -7.36
N PHE A 118 -16.90 -44.72 -6.60
CA PHE A 118 -17.61 -45.89 -7.13
C PHE A 118 -18.76 -45.48 -8.05
N ALA A 119 -19.62 -44.56 -7.61
CA ALA A 119 -20.73 -44.06 -8.43
C ALA A 119 -20.24 -43.37 -9.70
N LEU A 120 -19.10 -42.67 -9.64
CA LEU A 120 -18.50 -42.04 -10.81
C LEU A 120 -17.83 -43.05 -11.75
N SER A 121 -17.22 -44.13 -11.25
CA SER A 121 -16.37 -45.00 -12.06
C SER A 121 -17.04 -46.31 -12.48
N PHE A 122 -17.76 -46.96 -11.57
CA PHE A 122 -18.31 -48.31 -11.73
C PHE A 122 -19.84 -48.35 -11.79
N SER A 123 -20.52 -47.20 -11.77
CA SER A 123 -21.96 -47.08 -11.97
C SER A 123 -22.24 -46.05 -13.06
N LEU A 124 -23.16 -46.35 -13.97
CA LEU A 124 -23.57 -45.42 -15.01
C LEU A 124 -25.05 -45.62 -15.32
N ASP A 125 -25.79 -44.52 -15.33
CA ASP A 125 -27.21 -44.46 -15.69
C ASP A 125 -27.42 -43.58 -16.94
N GLN A 126 -28.65 -43.56 -17.45
CA GLN A 126 -29.01 -42.77 -18.63
C GLN A 126 -28.76 -41.25 -18.42
N ASP A 127 -29.10 -40.71 -17.26
CA ASP A 127 -28.93 -39.29 -16.96
C ASP A 127 -27.45 -38.91 -16.82
N GLY A 128 -26.65 -39.76 -16.17
CA GLY A 128 -25.20 -39.63 -16.08
C GLY A 128 -24.50 -39.73 -17.43
N LEU A 129 -25.01 -40.58 -18.33
CA LEU A 129 -24.53 -40.67 -19.71
C LEU A 129 -24.76 -39.36 -20.49
N ARG A 130 -25.99 -38.83 -20.45
CA ARG A 130 -26.37 -37.57 -21.12
C ARG A 130 -25.73 -36.33 -20.50
N ALA A 131 -25.63 -36.28 -19.18
CA ALA A 131 -24.95 -35.19 -18.47
C ALA A 131 -23.45 -35.20 -18.81
N GLY A 132 -22.84 -36.39 -18.85
CA GLY A 132 -21.48 -36.59 -19.30
C GLY A 132 -21.26 -36.13 -20.75
N GLY A 133 -22.11 -36.58 -21.67
CA GLY A 133 -22.05 -36.17 -23.07
C GLY A 133 -22.20 -34.66 -23.28
N ARG A 134 -23.14 -34.01 -22.58
CA ARG A 134 -23.30 -32.54 -22.61
C ARG A 134 -22.09 -31.80 -22.02
N ALA A 135 -21.55 -32.29 -20.90
CA ALA A 135 -20.35 -31.73 -20.30
C ALA A 135 -19.14 -31.83 -21.25
N MET A 136 -19.05 -32.84 -22.12
CA MET A 136 -18.00 -32.91 -23.15
C MET A 136 -18.11 -31.80 -24.21
N VAL A 137 -19.32 -31.33 -24.51
CA VAL A 137 -19.57 -30.24 -25.46
C VAL A 137 -19.33 -28.86 -24.82
N GLU A 138 -19.67 -28.71 -23.54
CA GLU A 138 -19.55 -27.46 -22.78
C GLU A 138 -18.13 -27.21 -22.26
N ALA A 139 -17.44 -28.25 -21.78
CA ALA A 139 -16.11 -28.17 -21.15
C ALA A 139 -14.96 -28.23 -22.17
N ARG A 140 -15.02 -27.37 -23.20
CA ARG A 140 -14.08 -27.33 -24.36
C ARG A 140 -12.58 -27.28 -24.01
N ASN A 141 -12.20 -27.06 -22.76
CA ASN A 141 -10.81 -26.76 -22.36
C ASN A 141 -10.26 -27.56 -21.15
N ASP A 142 -11.04 -28.36 -20.42
CA ASP A 142 -10.56 -29.00 -19.16
C ASP A 142 -11.00 -30.46 -18.98
N LEU A 143 -11.61 -31.04 -20.02
CA LEU A 143 -12.23 -32.36 -19.99
C LEU A 143 -11.22 -33.49 -19.74
N GLY A 144 -10.03 -33.40 -20.36
CA GLY A 144 -8.95 -34.35 -20.13
C GLY A 144 -8.48 -34.38 -18.67
N ARG A 145 -8.59 -33.25 -17.95
CA ARG A 145 -8.22 -33.15 -16.53
C ARG A 145 -9.32 -33.68 -15.62
N ALA A 146 -10.58 -33.34 -15.87
CA ALA A 146 -11.71 -33.76 -15.03
C ALA A 146 -11.98 -35.27 -15.10
N LEU A 147 -11.97 -35.86 -16.30
CA LEU A 147 -12.26 -37.29 -16.50
C LEU A 147 -11.10 -38.17 -15.98
N PHE A 148 -9.87 -37.69 -16.17
CA PHE A 148 -8.67 -38.36 -15.70
C PHE A 148 -8.47 -38.21 -14.18
N ALA A 149 -8.73 -37.03 -13.60
CA ALA A 149 -8.67 -36.85 -12.14
C ALA A 149 -9.72 -37.70 -11.42
N ALA A 150 -10.93 -37.83 -12.00
CA ALA A 150 -11.99 -38.69 -11.47
C ALA A 150 -11.66 -40.20 -11.59
N GLY A 151 -10.97 -40.63 -12.65
CA GLY A 151 -10.59 -42.03 -12.86
C GLY A 151 -9.27 -42.46 -12.20
N SER A 152 -8.37 -41.53 -11.89
CA SER A 152 -7.02 -41.81 -11.34
C SER A 152 -6.87 -41.47 -9.85
N GLY A 153 -7.86 -40.83 -9.22
CA GLY A 153 -7.79 -40.42 -7.82
C GLY A 153 -6.95 -39.16 -7.55
N LEU A 154 -6.60 -38.38 -8.59
CA LEU A 154 -5.72 -37.22 -8.51
C LEU A 154 -6.44 -35.87 -8.26
N THR A 155 -7.74 -35.88 -7.96
CA THR A 155 -8.52 -34.65 -7.71
C THR A 155 -7.90 -33.76 -6.63
N GLY A 156 -7.41 -34.34 -5.53
CA GLY A 156 -6.78 -33.58 -4.45
C GLY A 156 -5.47 -32.88 -4.84
N VAL A 157 -4.78 -33.33 -5.89
CA VAL A 157 -3.50 -32.76 -6.34
C VAL A 157 -3.73 -31.49 -7.17
N ALA A 158 -4.82 -31.43 -7.95
CA ALA A 158 -5.18 -30.25 -8.71
C ALA A 158 -5.66 -29.09 -7.81
N ASP A 159 -6.40 -29.41 -6.74
CA ASP A 159 -6.83 -28.43 -5.74
C ASP A 159 -5.63 -27.85 -4.98
N GLU A 160 -4.65 -28.70 -4.64
CA GLU A 160 -3.41 -28.27 -3.99
C GLU A 160 -2.57 -27.35 -4.89
N LEU A 161 -2.49 -27.64 -6.20
CA LEU A 161 -1.84 -26.74 -7.16
C LEU A 161 -2.53 -25.36 -7.19
N ALA A 162 -3.86 -25.33 -7.25
CA ALA A 162 -4.61 -24.07 -7.25
C ALA A 162 -4.42 -23.27 -5.94
N ARG A 163 -4.33 -23.97 -4.81
CA ARG A 163 -4.01 -23.37 -3.50
C ARG A 163 -2.64 -22.70 -3.50
N LEU A 164 -1.60 -23.40 -3.94
CA LEU A 164 -0.22 -22.89 -4.01
C LEU A 164 -0.09 -21.70 -4.97
N GLU A 165 -0.79 -21.73 -6.12
CA GLU A 165 -0.85 -20.61 -7.05
C GLU A 165 -1.51 -19.37 -6.43
N SER A 166 -2.60 -19.56 -5.69
CA SER A 166 -3.29 -18.47 -4.98
C SER A 166 -2.43 -17.88 -3.87
N GLU A 167 -1.70 -18.71 -3.12
CA GLU A 167 -0.77 -18.27 -2.08
C GLU A 167 0.38 -17.44 -2.68
N ALA A 168 0.98 -17.90 -3.77
CA ALA A 168 2.02 -17.14 -4.46
C ALA A 168 1.50 -15.79 -5.01
N ASP A 169 0.29 -15.76 -5.61
CA ASP A 169 -0.32 -14.53 -6.13
C ASP A 169 -0.70 -13.52 -5.03
N ALA A 170 -1.02 -14.00 -3.82
CA ALA A 170 -1.25 -13.13 -2.66
C ALA A 170 0.03 -12.43 -2.19
N ILE A 171 1.20 -13.01 -2.45
CA ILE A 171 2.49 -12.40 -2.09
C ILE A 171 2.96 -11.42 -3.18
N TRP A 172 3.07 -11.88 -4.43
CA TRP A 172 3.61 -11.06 -5.53
C TRP A 172 3.03 -11.43 -6.91
N GLY A 173 3.00 -10.46 -7.83
CA GLY A 173 2.66 -10.72 -9.23
C GLY A 173 2.96 -9.53 -10.16
N GLN A 174 2.86 -9.78 -11.47
CA GLN A 174 3.37 -8.90 -12.53
C GLN A 174 2.75 -7.48 -12.59
N ARG A 175 1.53 -7.31 -12.07
CA ARG A 175 0.86 -6.01 -11.94
C ARG A 175 0.71 -5.66 -10.48
N ALA A 176 1.30 -4.56 -10.01
CA ALA A 176 1.18 -4.12 -8.63
C ALA A 176 -0.29 -4.03 -8.17
N ALA A 177 -0.61 -4.61 -7.01
CA ALA A 177 -1.96 -4.60 -6.44
C ALA A 177 -1.89 -4.40 -4.92
N ALA A 178 -2.80 -3.59 -4.36
CA ALA A 178 -2.78 -3.24 -2.94
C ALA A 178 -3.04 -4.44 -2.01
N ARG A 179 -3.69 -5.50 -2.51
CA ARG A 179 -3.94 -6.74 -1.76
C ARG A 179 -2.71 -7.63 -1.55
N ARG A 180 -1.57 -7.30 -2.21
CA ARG A 180 -0.38 -8.15 -2.19
C ARG A 180 0.62 -7.68 -1.16
N SER A 181 1.01 -8.58 -0.27
CA SER A 181 1.88 -8.27 0.87
C SER A 181 3.22 -7.66 0.44
N PHE A 182 3.85 -8.21 -0.61
CA PHE A 182 5.13 -7.66 -1.11
C PHE A 182 4.99 -6.24 -1.66
N THR A 183 3.89 -5.95 -2.37
CA THR A 183 3.64 -4.61 -2.93
C THR A 183 3.38 -3.59 -1.81
N GLN A 184 2.75 -4.02 -0.72
CA GLN A 184 2.47 -3.19 0.44
C GLN A 184 3.77 -2.87 1.20
N ALA A 185 4.54 -3.91 1.56
CA ALA A 185 5.85 -3.76 2.20
C ALA A 185 6.84 -2.95 1.34
N GLN A 186 6.78 -3.06 0.01
CA GLN A 186 7.62 -2.26 -0.90
C GLN A 186 7.28 -0.77 -0.83
N ARG A 187 5.97 -0.44 -0.82
CA ARG A 187 5.54 0.95 -0.70
C ARG A 187 5.92 1.54 0.65
N ASP A 188 5.79 0.75 1.71
CA ASP A 188 6.16 1.17 3.05
C ASP A 188 7.68 1.41 3.13
N PHE A 189 8.50 0.50 2.60
CA PHE A 189 9.94 0.69 2.49
C PHE A 189 10.33 1.96 1.70
N GLU A 190 9.70 2.20 0.54
CA GLU A 190 9.94 3.40 -0.27
C GLU A 190 9.52 4.68 0.46
N ALA A 191 8.39 4.66 1.16
CA ALA A 191 7.90 5.79 1.95
C ALA A 191 8.84 6.12 3.12
N GLN A 192 9.29 5.11 3.87
CA GLN A 192 10.17 5.30 5.02
C GLN A 192 11.60 5.67 4.60
N THR A 193 12.13 5.07 3.54
CA THR A 193 13.43 5.47 2.98
C THR A 193 13.42 6.93 2.51
N ARG A 194 12.30 7.37 1.91
CA ARG A 194 12.12 8.76 1.53
C ARG A 194 12.02 9.67 2.76
N ALA A 195 11.30 9.25 3.80
CA ALA A 195 11.23 9.97 5.07
C ALA A 195 12.61 10.14 5.71
N VAL A 196 13.44 9.09 5.77
CA VAL A 196 14.82 9.16 6.27
C VAL A 196 15.65 10.17 5.47
N ARG A 197 15.57 10.13 4.13
CA ARG A 197 16.34 11.05 3.28
C ARG A 197 15.87 12.51 3.43
N ASP A 198 14.57 12.72 3.51
CA ASP A 198 13.98 14.06 3.57
C ASP A 198 14.07 14.65 5.00
N GLN A 199 14.19 13.81 6.04
CA GLN A 199 14.38 14.21 7.45
C GLN A 199 15.84 14.19 7.93
N ALA A 200 16.78 13.72 7.10
CA ALA A 200 18.21 13.77 7.43
C ALA A 200 18.68 15.22 7.57
N LEU A 201 19.04 15.60 8.80
CA LEU A 201 19.56 16.93 9.12
C LEU A 201 20.85 17.21 8.36
N LYS A 202 20.85 18.29 7.58
CA LYS A 202 22.06 18.81 6.94
C LYS A 202 22.94 19.43 8.03
N PRO A 203 24.19 18.96 8.26
CA PRO A 203 25.04 19.43 9.36
C PRO A 203 25.25 20.95 9.39
N LYS A 204 25.24 21.58 8.21
CA LYS A 204 25.34 23.04 8.06
C LYS A 204 24.13 23.78 8.66
N ALA A 205 22.91 23.29 8.42
CA ALA A 205 21.68 23.95 8.91
C ALA A 205 21.58 23.92 10.44
N TRP A 206 22.07 22.86 11.08
CA TRP A 206 22.12 22.75 12.54
C TRP A 206 23.17 23.69 13.15
N LEU A 207 24.37 23.77 12.55
CA LEU A 207 25.43 24.70 12.97
C LEU A 207 25.01 26.16 12.80
N ASP A 208 24.38 26.50 11.67
CA ASP A 208 23.88 27.85 11.38
C ASP A 208 22.76 28.25 12.38
N ALA A 209 21.84 27.33 12.70
CA ALA A 209 20.78 27.57 13.69
C ALA A 209 21.31 27.74 15.12
N LYS A 210 22.32 26.94 15.52
CA LYS A 210 22.99 27.08 16.82
C LYS A 210 23.73 28.42 16.94
N GLY A 211 24.42 28.83 15.88
CA GLY A 211 25.08 30.14 15.80
C GLY A 211 24.07 31.29 15.91
N ALA A 212 22.97 31.22 15.16
CA ALA A 212 21.91 32.24 15.19
C ALA A 212 21.27 32.43 16.59
N VAL A 213 21.11 31.35 17.37
CA VAL A 213 20.61 31.45 18.77
C VAL A 213 21.61 32.18 19.66
N ALA A 214 22.90 31.86 19.55
CA ALA A 214 23.94 32.50 20.35
C ALA A 214 24.08 34.00 20.03
N ASP A 215 24.07 34.35 18.74
CA ASP A 215 24.16 35.73 18.29
C ASP A 215 22.94 36.57 18.73
N ALA A 216 21.73 36.01 18.58
CA ALA A 216 20.50 36.68 18.99
C ALA A 216 20.39 36.86 20.52
N GLN A 217 20.90 35.90 21.30
CA GLN A 217 20.97 36.01 22.76
C GLN A 217 21.94 37.13 23.19
N GLN A 218 23.12 37.22 22.57
CA GLN A 218 24.10 38.26 22.88
C GLN A 218 23.56 39.66 22.53
N MET A 219 22.86 39.81 21.40
CA MET A 219 22.22 41.08 21.03
C MET A 219 21.11 41.46 22.01
N LEU A 220 20.31 40.50 22.49
CA LEU A 220 19.26 40.75 23.46
C LEU A 220 19.80 41.26 24.80
N GLU A 221 20.87 40.63 25.32
CA GLU A 221 21.51 41.03 26.58
C GLU A 221 22.08 42.46 26.52
N GLU A 222 22.72 42.83 25.41
CA GLU A 222 23.32 44.16 25.25
C GLU A 222 22.27 45.28 25.16
N VAL A 223 21.16 45.06 24.44
CA VAL A 223 20.08 46.06 24.34
C VAL A 223 19.31 46.17 25.67
N GLN A 224 19.11 45.06 26.39
CA GLN A 224 18.49 45.07 27.72
C GLN A 224 19.28 45.91 28.73
N ARG A 225 20.61 45.76 28.76
CA ARG A 225 21.49 46.55 29.62
C ARG A 225 21.35 48.06 29.35
N ARG A 226 21.40 48.47 28.08
CA ARG A 226 21.23 49.88 27.68
C ARG A 226 19.85 50.43 28.01
N ARG A 227 18.79 49.61 27.83
CA ARG A 227 17.42 49.97 28.24
C ARG A 227 17.34 50.23 29.73
N ASP A 228 17.91 49.37 30.57
CA ASP A 228 17.81 49.45 32.03
C ASP A 228 18.52 50.69 32.59
N GLU A 229 19.67 51.06 32.01
CA GLU A 229 20.38 52.30 32.34
C GLU A 229 19.54 53.56 32.02
N VAL A 230 18.89 53.59 30.86
CA VAL A 230 18.02 54.72 30.46
C VAL A 230 16.72 54.74 31.28
N LEU A 231 16.13 53.58 31.56
CA LEU A 231 14.91 53.44 32.35
C LEU A 231 15.09 53.97 33.78
N ALA A 232 16.24 53.71 34.41
CA ALA A 232 16.53 54.21 35.76
C ALA A 232 16.57 55.75 35.80
N GLU A 233 17.17 56.39 34.79
CA GLU A 233 17.28 57.85 34.71
C GLU A 233 15.95 58.51 34.32
N VAL A 234 15.18 57.90 33.39
CA VAL A 234 13.80 58.32 33.09
C VAL A 234 12.94 58.25 34.35
N SER A 235 12.99 57.15 35.10
CA SER A 235 12.19 56.97 36.32
C SER A 235 12.49 58.03 37.38
N ARG A 236 13.76 58.42 37.54
CA ARG A 236 14.17 59.49 38.46
C ARG A 236 13.60 60.85 38.05
N LEU A 237 13.76 61.23 36.78
CA LEU A 237 13.30 62.53 36.28
C LEU A 237 11.77 62.60 36.16
N GLU A 238 11.13 61.50 35.76
CA GLU A 238 9.67 61.37 35.76
C GLU A 238 9.10 61.42 37.17
N ARG A 239 9.76 60.87 38.19
CA ARG A 239 9.33 61.07 39.59
C ARG A 239 9.27 62.55 39.95
N ILE A 240 10.33 63.30 39.67
CA ILE A 240 10.41 64.75 39.92
C ILE A 240 9.34 65.50 39.12
N ARG A 241 9.16 65.17 37.83
CA ARG A 241 8.09 65.74 36.98
C ARG A 241 6.69 65.36 37.48
N ARG A 242 6.47 64.14 37.99
CA ARG A 242 5.17 63.64 38.46
C ARG A 242 4.70 64.36 39.71
N ILE A 243 5.59 64.59 40.67
CA ILE A 243 5.24 65.25 41.93
C ILE A 243 5.15 66.77 41.78
N ALA A 244 5.88 67.37 40.82
CA ALA A 244 5.97 68.83 40.66
C ALA A 244 4.61 69.55 40.49
N PRO A 245 3.67 69.10 39.63
CA PRO A 245 2.36 69.70 39.51
C PRO A 245 1.50 69.52 40.76
N ALA A 246 1.52 68.35 41.40
CA ALA A 246 0.72 68.09 42.59
C ALA A 246 1.17 68.95 43.78
N VAL A 247 2.48 69.19 43.91
CA VAL A 247 3.04 70.14 44.88
C VAL A 247 2.55 71.57 44.63
N ARG A 248 2.45 72.01 43.36
CA ARG A 248 1.89 73.33 42.98
C ARG A 248 0.37 73.40 43.14
N LEU A 249 -0.37 72.38 42.68
CA LEU A 249 -1.83 72.27 42.79
C LEU A 249 -2.30 72.28 44.24
N ARG A 250 -1.58 71.59 45.12
CA ARG A 250 -1.86 71.63 46.56
C ARG A 250 -1.83 73.07 47.08
N SER A 251 -0.84 73.86 46.65
CA SER A 251 -0.74 75.28 47.00
C SER A 251 -1.92 76.09 46.44
N ASP A 252 -2.32 75.84 45.19
CA ASP A 252 -3.40 76.59 44.53
C ASP A 252 -4.82 76.20 45.02
N HIS A 253 -5.08 74.92 45.26
CA HIS A 253 -6.37 74.43 45.75
C HIS A 253 -6.66 74.87 47.19
N LEU A 254 -5.62 74.94 48.03
CA LEU A 254 -5.73 75.54 49.36
C LEU A 254 -6.16 77.02 49.28
N ALA A 255 -5.73 77.75 48.25
CA ALA A 255 -6.14 79.13 48.01
C ALA A 255 -7.58 79.24 47.42
N ALA A 256 -7.95 78.38 46.47
CA ALA A 256 -9.25 78.41 45.79
C ALA A 256 -10.44 77.94 46.66
N LEU A 257 -10.22 76.97 47.55
CA LEU A 257 -11.25 76.44 48.44
C LEU A 257 -11.85 77.53 49.37
N ALA A 258 -11.10 78.59 49.65
CA ALA A 258 -11.55 79.72 50.47
C ALA A 258 -12.76 80.48 49.86
N ALA A 259 -13.01 80.38 48.55
CA ALA A 259 -14.06 81.15 47.86
C ALA A 259 -15.46 80.49 47.82
N HIS A 260 -15.61 79.23 48.25
CA HIS A 260 -16.83 78.43 48.07
C HIS A 260 -17.55 78.02 49.38
N MET A 261 -17.41 78.81 50.45
CA MET A 261 -17.90 78.44 51.78
C MET A 261 -19.44 78.35 51.92
N ASP A 262 -20.24 79.01 51.06
CA ASP A 262 -21.71 79.15 51.21
C ASP A 262 -22.58 78.28 50.25
N THR A 263 -22.05 77.22 49.62
CA THR A 263 -22.79 76.38 48.63
C THR A 263 -23.54 75.20 49.27
N ILE A 264 -24.77 74.89 48.81
CA ILE A 264 -25.57 73.72 49.24
C ILE A 264 -25.02 72.42 48.61
N ASP A 265 -24.84 71.38 49.42
CA ASP A 265 -24.36 70.05 48.99
C ASP A 265 -25.54 69.15 48.58
N ILE A 266 -25.67 68.84 47.28
CA ILE A 266 -26.78 68.04 46.70
C ILE A 266 -26.54 66.53 46.86
N GLY A 267 -25.31 66.09 47.07
CA GLY A 267 -24.97 64.66 47.13
C GLY A 267 -24.82 63.99 45.75
N PRO A 268 -23.79 63.15 45.49
CA PRO A 268 -23.50 62.65 44.14
C PRO A 268 -24.57 61.72 43.57
N GLN A 269 -25.22 60.92 44.43
CA GLN A 269 -26.28 60.00 44.01
C GLN A 269 -27.50 60.71 43.43
N ARG A 270 -27.82 61.89 43.95
CA ARG A 270 -28.98 62.69 43.53
C ARG A 270 -28.69 63.47 42.24
N GLU A 271 -27.44 63.89 42.03
CA GLU A 271 -26.98 64.49 40.77
C GLU A 271 -27.04 63.50 39.61
N HIS A 272 -26.53 62.28 39.81
CA HIS A 272 -26.48 61.27 38.74
C HIS A 272 -27.88 60.80 38.31
N ALA A 273 -28.79 60.64 39.27
CA ALA A 273 -30.18 60.31 38.97
C ALA A 273 -30.86 61.39 38.09
N ALA A 274 -30.50 62.67 38.29
CA ALA A 274 -31.00 63.76 37.48
C ALA A 274 -30.41 63.77 36.06
N GLU A 275 -29.08 63.62 35.91
CA GLU A 275 -28.44 63.60 34.59
C GLU A 275 -28.87 62.38 33.75
N ALA A 276 -29.04 61.21 34.35
CA ALA A 276 -29.45 59.98 33.66
C ALA A 276 -30.86 60.10 33.05
N ALA A 277 -31.80 60.67 33.80
CA ALA A 277 -33.14 60.90 33.29
C ALA A 277 -33.18 61.95 32.17
N MET A 278 -32.25 62.92 32.16
CA MET A 278 -32.12 63.88 31.05
C MET A 278 -31.64 63.20 29.75
N ALA A 279 -30.68 62.27 29.84
CA ALA A 279 -30.11 61.58 28.68
C ALA A 279 -31.05 60.52 28.06
N GLU A 280 -31.79 59.79 28.89
CA GLU A 280 -32.74 58.76 28.45
C GLU A 280 -33.83 59.34 27.53
N MET A 281 -34.28 60.57 27.80
CA MET A 281 -35.24 61.26 26.93
C MET A 281 -34.69 61.52 25.52
N GLU A 282 -33.44 61.97 25.38
CA GLU A 282 -32.87 62.27 24.06
C GLU A 282 -32.64 61.00 23.21
N ALA A 283 -32.28 59.87 23.84
CA ALA A 283 -31.99 58.63 23.14
C ALA A 283 -33.24 58.00 22.52
N ALA A 284 -34.33 57.93 23.29
CA ALA A 284 -35.61 57.37 22.84
C ALA A 284 -36.15 58.07 21.58
N SER A 285 -35.99 59.39 21.48
CA SER A 285 -36.47 60.18 20.34
C SER A 285 -35.72 59.86 19.02
N ARG A 286 -34.41 59.58 19.08
CA ARG A 286 -33.60 59.26 17.89
C ARG A 286 -33.86 57.86 17.34
N ALA A 287 -33.99 56.86 18.21
CA ALA A 287 -34.15 55.45 17.82
C ALA A 287 -35.46 55.22 17.03
N ARG A 288 -36.55 55.87 17.45
CA ARG A 288 -37.85 55.81 16.77
C ARG A 288 -37.80 56.27 15.31
N ALA A 289 -37.04 57.33 15.02
CA ALA A 289 -36.99 57.90 13.66
C ALA A 289 -36.28 56.97 12.65
N ALA A 290 -35.31 56.17 13.11
CA ALA A 290 -34.56 55.25 12.24
C ALA A 290 -35.39 54.04 11.78
N ALA A 291 -36.16 53.44 12.69
CA ALA A 291 -36.97 52.25 12.39
C ALA A 291 -38.08 52.52 11.35
N GLN A 292 -38.61 53.75 11.28
CA GLN A 292 -39.66 54.14 10.33
C GLN A 292 -39.21 54.11 8.87
N ASN A 293 -37.95 54.45 8.58
CA ASN A 293 -37.47 54.54 7.20
C ASN A 293 -37.32 53.15 6.54
N LEU A 294 -36.87 52.15 7.29
CA LEU A 294 -36.63 50.79 6.79
C LEU A 294 -37.92 50.04 6.44
N VAL A 295 -39.03 50.31 7.15
CA VAL A 295 -40.35 49.73 6.83
C VAL A 295 -40.86 50.16 5.45
N ASN A 296 -40.54 51.39 5.03
CA ASN A 296 -41.05 51.95 3.78
C ASN A 296 -40.34 51.35 2.54
N GLU A 297 -39.06 51.01 2.64
CA GLU A 297 -38.29 50.43 1.52
C GLU A 297 -38.72 49.00 1.17
N ALA A 298 -38.95 48.15 2.17
CA ALA A 298 -39.34 46.75 1.95
C ALA A 298 -40.73 46.61 1.29
N ARG A 299 -41.68 47.52 1.57
CA ARG A 299 -43.02 47.51 0.96
C ARG A 299 -43.00 47.79 -0.54
N ALA A 300 -42.08 48.64 -1.01
CA ALA A 300 -41.97 49.00 -2.42
C ALA A 300 -41.47 47.85 -3.32
N GLN A 301 -40.77 46.86 -2.77
CA GLN A 301 -40.21 45.74 -3.54
C GLN A 301 -41.21 44.58 -3.75
N ILE A 302 -42.18 44.41 -2.85
CA ILE A 302 -43.21 43.36 -2.93
C ILE A 302 -44.25 43.67 -4.03
N GLU A 303 -44.59 44.95 -4.26
CA GLU A 303 -45.60 45.35 -5.27
C GLU A 303 -45.21 45.03 -6.73
N ALA A 304 -43.98 44.57 -7.01
CA ALA A 304 -43.44 44.41 -8.36
C ALA A 304 -43.44 42.97 -8.94
N LEU A 305 -43.97 41.94 -8.25
CA LEU A 305 -43.82 40.51 -8.62
C LEU A 305 -45.18 39.79 -8.82
N SER A 306 -45.30 38.87 -9.82
CA SER A 306 -46.56 38.13 -10.14
C SER A 306 -46.32 36.64 -10.55
N PRO A 307 -46.76 35.62 -9.77
CA PRO A 307 -46.54 34.18 -10.05
C PRO A 307 -47.73 33.42 -10.74
N ASP A 308 -47.44 32.42 -11.61
CA ASP A 308 -48.43 31.52 -12.30
C ASP A 308 -48.49 30.11 -11.65
N PRO A 309 -49.48 29.82 -10.77
CA PRO A 309 -49.53 28.60 -9.96
C PRO A 309 -50.07 27.34 -10.67
N SER A 310 -50.56 27.45 -11.91
CA SER A 310 -51.26 26.35 -12.59
C SER A 310 -50.34 25.30 -13.23
N VAL A 311 -49.15 25.71 -13.69
CA VAL A 311 -48.19 24.83 -14.37
C VAL A 311 -47.28 24.07 -13.38
N LEU A 312 -47.09 24.60 -12.18
CA LEU A 312 -46.27 23.98 -11.13
C LEU A 312 -46.85 22.66 -10.59
N ALA A 313 -48.14 22.39 -10.81
CA ALA A 313 -48.84 21.23 -10.27
C ALA A 313 -48.74 19.96 -11.13
N HIS A 314 -48.21 20.01 -12.37
CA HIS A 314 -48.23 18.91 -13.34
C HIS A 314 -46.84 18.61 -13.95
N ASP A 315 -45.76 18.84 -13.20
CA ASP A 315 -44.38 18.80 -13.69
C ASP A 315 -43.93 17.41 -14.19
N ALA A 316 -44.21 16.35 -13.44
CA ALA A 316 -43.68 15.00 -13.68
C ALA A 316 -44.32 14.30 -14.89
N GLU A 317 -45.56 14.66 -15.25
CA GLU A 317 -46.32 14.02 -16.34
C GLU A 317 -45.98 14.62 -17.72
N ILE A 318 -45.54 15.89 -17.74
CA ILE A 318 -45.08 16.60 -18.94
C ILE A 318 -43.73 16.04 -19.42
N ASP A 319 -42.82 15.70 -18.50
CA ASP A 319 -41.49 15.17 -18.86
C ASP A 319 -41.52 13.75 -19.46
N ALA A 320 -42.50 12.91 -19.08
CA ALA A 320 -42.60 11.51 -19.54
C ALA A 320 -43.09 11.36 -20.99
N LEU A 321 -43.96 12.24 -21.47
CA LEU A 321 -44.50 12.19 -22.85
C LEU A 321 -43.51 12.72 -23.90
N ILE A 322 -42.56 13.59 -23.51
CA ILE A 322 -41.50 14.10 -24.40
C ILE A 322 -40.55 12.96 -24.85
N ALA A 323 -40.29 11.99 -23.96
CA ALA A 323 -39.30 10.93 -24.18
C ALA A 323 -39.71 9.83 -25.19
N SER A 324 -41.01 9.66 -25.49
CA SER A 324 -41.51 8.56 -26.34
C SER A 324 -41.77 8.91 -27.82
N SER A 325 -41.58 10.17 -28.22
CA SER A 325 -41.90 10.70 -29.56
C SER A 325 -40.98 10.23 -30.71
N GLY A 326 -39.74 9.81 -30.41
CA GLY A 326 -38.75 9.41 -31.44
C GLY A 326 -39.02 8.05 -32.10
N ALA A 327 -39.78 7.16 -31.46
CA ALA A 327 -40.03 5.80 -31.95
C ALA A 327 -41.14 5.73 -33.02
N VAL A 328 -42.12 6.63 -32.97
CA VAL A 328 -43.32 6.61 -33.84
C VAL A 328 -43.05 7.21 -35.23
N THR A 329 -42.19 8.21 -35.33
CA THR A 329 -41.82 8.88 -36.60
C THR A 329 -41.03 7.98 -37.55
N LYS A 330 -40.26 7.02 -37.01
CA LYS A 330 -39.46 6.07 -37.78
C LYS A 330 -40.31 4.98 -38.45
N GLY A 331 -41.40 4.56 -37.81
CA GLY A 331 -42.31 3.53 -38.34
C GLY A 331 -43.15 3.98 -39.55
N GLN A 332 -43.50 5.27 -39.65
CA GLN A 332 -44.29 5.80 -40.77
C GLN A 332 -43.51 5.93 -42.08
N GLN A 333 -42.19 6.10 -42.04
CA GLN A 333 -41.33 6.20 -43.23
C GLN A 333 -41.06 4.84 -43.89
N ASP A 334 -41.10 3.74 -43.14
CA ASP A 334 -40.87 2.38 -43.65
C ASP A 334 -42.06 1.79 -44.44
N LEU A 335 -43.27 2.33 -44.28
CA LEU A 335 -44.51 1.80 -44.87
C LEU A 335 -44.55 1.91 -46.41
N ALA A 336 -43.97 2.97 -46.97
CA ALA A 336 -43.92 3.19 -48.43
C ALA A 336 -42.99 2.18 -49.12
N ARG A 337 -41.80 1.95 -48.55
CA ARG A 337 -40.80 0.99 -49.04
C ARG A 337 -41.33 -0.45 -49.09
N LEU A 338 -41.99 -0.89 -48.02
CA LEU A 338 -42.55 -2.25 -47.91
C LEU A 338 -43.69 -2.50 -48.93
N SER A 339 -44.38 -1.45 -49.38
CA SER A 339 -45.45 -1.55 -50.39
C SER A 339 -44.93 -1.68 -51.84
N GLU A 340 -43.78 -1.07 -52.16
CA GLU A 340 -43.09 -1.21 -53.46
C GLU A 340 -42.49 -2.62 -53.62
N GLU A 341 -41.89 -3.16 -52.56
CA GLU A 341 -41.32 -4.52 -52.53
C GLU A 341 -42.36 -5.61 -52.84
N ARG A 342 -43.61 -5.42 -52.39
CA ARG A 342 -44.73 -6.33 -52.69
C ARG A 342 -45.12 -6.32 -54.17
N SER A 343 -45.06 -5.16 -54.83
CA SER A 343 -45.37 -5.01 -56.26
C SER A 343 -44.29 -5.67 -57.13
N ALA A 344 -43.01 -5.47 -56.77
CA ALA A 344 -41.87 -6.09 -57.45
C ALA A 344 -41.88 -7.63 -57.36
N SER A 345 -42.27 -8.19 -56.20
CA SER A 345 -42.35 -9.64 -55.99
C SER A 345 -43.39 -10.32 -56.90
N GLY A 346 -44.50 -9.62 -57.24
CA GLY A 346 -45.49 -10.10 -58.21
C GLY A 346 -44.99 -10.20 -59.66
N GLY A 347 -44.06 -9.34 -60.06
CA GLY A 347 -43.42 -9.38 -61.39
C GLY A 347 -42.38 -10.50 -61.54
N LEU A 348 -41.73 -10.89 -60.44
CA LEU A 348 -40.76 -11.98 -60.39
C LEU A 348 -41.44 -13.35 -60.57
N VAL A 349 -42.58 -13.59 -59.91
CA VAL A 349 -43.39 -14.81 -60.05
C VAL A 349 -43.86 -15.03 -61.50
N ALA A 350 -44.16 -13.95 -62.24
CA ALA A 350 -44.58 -14.03 -63.63
C ALA A 350 -43.43 -14.39 -64.59
N ARG A 351 -42.20 -13.94 -64.30
CA ARG A 351 -41.00 -14.18 -65.11
C ARG A 351 -40.47 -15.61 -64.95
N LEU A 352 -40.41 -16.10 -63.70
CA LEU A 352 -39.98 -17.47 -63.37
C LEU A 352 -40.91 -18.55 -63.98
N ARG A 353 -42.20 -18.25 -64.16
CA ARG A 353 -43.14 -19.13 -64.91
C ARG A 353 -42.82 -19.24 -66.40
N ALA A 354 -42.22 -18.20 -67.00
CA ALA A 354 -41.85 -18.22 -68.41
C ALA A 354 -40.51 -18.96 -68.65
N GLU A 355 -39.58 -18.87 -67.70
CA GLU A 355 -38.27 -19.54 -67.75
C GLU A 355 -38.35 -21.05 -67.47
N ALA A 356 -39.30 -21.51 -66.65
CA ALA A 356 -39.52 -22.93 -66.37
C ALA A 356 -40.12 -23.76 -67.54
N GLY A 357 -40.52 -23.11 -68.64
CA GLY A 357 -40.93 -23.78 -69.88
C GLY A 357 -42.10 -24.78 -69.73
N ALA A 358 -42.03 -25.92 -70.43
CA ALA A 358 -43.07 -26.95 -70.42
C ALA A 358 -43.31 -27.58 -69.03
N LEU A 359 -42.30 -27.59 -68.16
CA LEU A 359 -42.34 -28.12 -66.80
C LEU A 359 -43.04 -27.19 -65.79
N ALA A 360 -43.40 -25.96 -66.18
CA ALA A 360 -44.10 -25.00 -65.33
C ALA A 360 -45.58 -25.35 -65.08
N SER A 361 -46.18 -26.16 -65.96
CA SER A 361 -47.61 -26.48 -65.97
C SER A 361 -47.96 -27.70 -65.11
N ASP A 362 -47.05 -28.68 -65.08
CA ASP A 362 -47.15 -29.89 -64.24
C ASP A 362 -45.76 -30.24 -63.69
N PRO A 363 -45.31 -29.55 -62.62
CA PRO A 363 -43.95 -29.70 -62.12
C PRO A 363 -43.77 -31.06 -61.43
N PRO A 364 -42.63 -31.74 -61.62
CA PRO A 364 -42.32 -32.97 -60.90
C PRO A 364 -42.45 -32.78 -59.40
N THR A 365 -42.84 -33.87 -58.71
CA THR A 365 -43.00 -33.83 -57.26
C THR A 365 -41.70 -33.41 -56.59
N ARG A 366 -41.81 -32.71 -55.45
CA ARG A 366 -40.67 -32.18 -54.70
C ARG A 366 -39.63 -33.27 -54.37
N ILE A 367 -40.07 -34.52 -54.24
CA ILE A 367 -39.23 -35.70 -53.99
C ILE A 367 -38.38 -36.06 -55.23
N VAL A 368 -38.97 -36.08 -56.43
CA VAL A 368 -38.27 -36.40 -57.67
C VAL A 368 -37.32 -35.27 -58.08
N SER A 369 -37.76 -33.99 -57.97
CA SER A 369 -36.89 -32.82 -58.17
C SER A 369 -35.72 -32.80 -57.19
N SER A 370 -35.94 -33.19 -55.93
CA SER A 370 -34.88 -33.27 -54.92
C SER A 370 -33.86 -34.36 -55.25
N ARG A 371 -34.31 -35.56 -55.66
CA ARG A 371 -33.41 -36.67 -56.01
C ARG A 371 -32.59 -36.40 -57.27
N LEU A 372 -33.20 -35.80 -58.30
CA LEU A 372 -32.48 -35.36 -59.50
C LEU A 372 -31.47 -34.26 -59.15
N ARG A 373 -31.85 -33.26 -58.35
CA ARG A 373 -30.90 -32.22 -57.87
C ARG A 373 -29.74 -32.83 -57.07
N GLU A 374 -30.03 -33.76 -56.17
CA GLU A 374 -29.03 -34.43 -55.32
C GLU A 374 -27.98 -35.17 -56.15
N ILE A 375 -28.39 -35.89 -57.21
CA ILE A 375 -27.46 -36.59 -58.09
C ILE A 375 -26.66 -35.62 -58.96
N ALA A 376 -27.28 -34.57 -59.50
CA ALA A 376 -26.61 -33.58 -60.34
C ALA A 376 -25.61 -32.72 -59.54
N LEU A 377 -25.95 -32.32 -58.31
CA LEU A 377 -25.04 -31.65 -57.37
C LEU A 377 -23.88 -32.58 -56.99
N GLY A 378 -24.16 -33.84 -56.62
CA GLY A 378 -23.13 -34.81 -56.30
C GLY A 378 -22.14 -35.05 -57.47
N HIS A 379 -22.62 -34.99 -58.72
CA HIS A 379 -21.76 -35.08 -59.90
C HIS A 379 -20.88 -33.83 -60.12
N ALA A 380 -21.41 -32.64 -59.87
CA ALA A 380 -20.64 -31.40 -59.92
C ALA A 380 -19.60 -31.31 -58.78
N GLU A 381 -19.96 -31.79 -57.59
CA GLU A 381 -19.07 -31.92 -56.43
C GLU A 381 -17.91 -32.87 -56.70
N ASP A 382 -18.16 -34.00 -57.39
CA ASP A 382 -17.09 -34.92 -57.80
C ASP A 382 -16.10 -34.28 -58.79
N LEU A 383 -16.62 -33.57 -59.80
CA LEU A 383 -15.78 -32.86 -60.77
C LEU A 383 -14.95 -31.74 -60.11
N ALA A 384 -15.52 -31.03 -59.15
CA ALA A 384 -14.81 -30.03 -58.36
C ALA A 384 -13.76 -30.69 -57.45
N ALA A 385 -14.10 -31.81 -56.81
CA ALA A 385 -13.18 -32.57 -55.97
C ALA A 385 -11.98 -33.09 -56.77
N LEU A 386 -12.18 -33.58 -58.00
CA LEU A 386 -11.10 -34.03 -58.88
C LEU A 386 -10.16 -32.88 -59.28
N ARG A 387 -10.70 -31.71 -59.65
CA ARG A 387 -9.87 -30.51 -59.95
C ARG A 387 -9.09 -30.04 -58.72
N GLN A 388 -9.72 -30.02 -57.56
CA GLN A 388 -9.08 -29.63 -56.30
C GLN A 388 -7.97 -30.63 -55.90
N ILE A 389 -8.16 -31.92 -56.18
CA ILE A 389 -7.13 -32.94 -55.98
C ILE A 389 -5.95 -32.69 -56.92
N ASP A 390 -6.18 -32.41 -58.21
CA ASP A 390 -5.12 -32.08 -59.17
C ASP A 390 -4.29 -30.85 -58.74
N GLU A 391 -4.94 -29.78 -58.29
CA GLU A 391 -4.27 -28.58 -57.78
C GLU A 391 -3.46 -28.87 -56.50
N SER A 392 -4.01 -29.69 -55.59
CA SER A 392 -3.35 -30.06 -54.34
C SER A 392 -2.14 -30.98 -54.57
N GLU A 393 -2.20 -31.87 -55.56
CA GLU A 393 -1.08 -32.71 -55.97
C GLU A 393 0.07 -31.85 -56.53
N GLN A 394 -0.25 -30.79 -57.28
CA GLN A 394 0.75 -29.86 -57.82
C GLN A 394 1.39 -29.01 -56.71
N ASP A 395 0.62 -28.48 -55.75
CA ASP A 395 1.14 -27.70 -54.61
C ASP A 395 2.10 -28.53 -53.73
N LEU A 396 1.72 -29.78 -53.41
CA LEU A 396 2.58 -30.67 -52.62
C LEU A 396 3.89 -31.00 -53.34
N ALA A 397 3.87 -31.17 -54.66
CA ALA A 397 5.07 -31.42 -55.45
C ALA A 397 6.04 -30.23 -55.43
N GLU A 398 5.53 -29.01 -55.55
CA GLU A 398 6.35 -27.78 -55.48
C GLU A 398 6.93 -27.57 -54.07
N ARG A 399 6.13 -27.80 -53.02
CA ARG A 399 6.57 -27.70 -51.61
C ARG A 399 7.65 -28.70 -51.25
N ARG A 400 7.56 -29.93 -51.77
CA ARG A 400 8.58 -30.98 -51.57
C ARG A 400 9.94 -30.53 -52.08
N VAL A 401 10.01 -30.04 -53.32
CA VAL A 401 11.25 -29.55 -53.94
C VAL A 401 11.83 -28.35 -53.19
N ALA A 402 10.97 -27.43 -52.70
CA ALA A 402 11.41 -26.27 -51.95
C ALA A 402 12.06 -26.63 -50.60
N ILE A 403 11.54 -27.64 -49.89
CA ILE A 403 12.09 -28.07 -48.59
C ILE A 403 13.37 -28.89 -48.80
N GLU A 404 13.41 -29.79 -49.79
CA GLU A 404 14.62 -30.56 -50.12
C GLU A 404 15.82 -29.64 -50.44
N ARG A 405 15.58 -28.54 -51.16
CA ARG A 405 16.61 -27.53 -51.45
C ARG A 405 17.09 -26.77 -50.21
N LYS A 406 16.18 -26.43 -49.28
CA LYS A 406 16.51 -25.75 -48.01
C LYS A 406 17.42 -26.58 -47.11
N ILE A 407 17.25 -27.91 -47.10
CA ILE A 407 18.09 -28.82 -46.34
C ILE A 407 19.49 -28.91 -46.96
N ALA A 408 19.59 -28.97 -48.29
CA ALA A 408 20.87 -29.12 -49.00
C ALA A 408 21.80 -27.89 -48.90
N ASP A 409 21.25 -26.67 -48.84
CA ASP A 409 22.02 -25.41 -48.83
C ASP A 409 22.52 -25.00 -47.42
N ARG A 410 22.37 -25.84 -46.38
CA ARG A 410 22.62 -25.46 -44.98
C ARG A 410 24.09 -25.65 -44.57
N PRO A 411 24.76 -24.62 -43.99
CA PRO A 411 26.14 -24.74 -43.52
C PRO A 411 26.26 -25.62 -42.27
N GLN A 412 27.28 -26.48 -42.22
CA GLN A 412 27.59 -27.32 -41.05
C GLN A 412 28.07 -26.44 -39.89
N THR A 413 27.30 -26.37 -38.81
CA THR A 413 27.69 -25.70 -37.57
C THR A 413 28.70 -26.57 -36.81
N GLY A 414 29.79 -25.95 -36.34
CA GLY A 414 30.84 -26.62 -35.55
C GLY A 414 30.36 -27.15 -34.19
N ASN A 415 31.31 -27.59 -33.35
CA ASN A 415 31.07 -28.32 -32.09
C ASN A 415 30.31 -27.48 -31.02
N LEU A 416 28.99 -27.43 -31.13
CA LEU A 416 28.05 -26.73 -30.23
C LEU A 416 28.21 -27.15 -28.76
N THR A 417 28.61 -28.39 -28.49
CA THR A 417 28.75 -28.95 -27.14
C THR A 417 29.84 -28.25 -26.32
N ALA A 418 30.95 -27.89 -26.95
CA ALA A 418 32.05 -27.17 -26.28
C ALA A 418 31.64 -25.73 -25.90
N ILE A 419 30.84 -25.07 -26.75
CA ILE A 419 30.32 -23.72 -26.52
C ILE A 419 29.30 -23.70 -25.37
N VAL A 420 28.39 -24.68 -25.33
CA VAL A 420 27.40 -24.81 -24.25
C VAL A 420 28.08 -24.94 -22.88
N THR A 421 29.07 -25.84 -22.79
CA THR A 421 29.80 -26.10 -21.54
C THR A 421 30.51 -24.84 -21.02
N ALA A 422 31.17 -24.09 -21.91
CA ALA A 422 31.88 -22.86 -21.54
C ALA A 422 30.92 -21.73 -21.12
N ILE A 423 29.75 -21.62 -21.74
CA ILE A 423 28.71 -20.64 -21.37
C ILE A 423 28.14 -20.95 -19.99
N ASP A 424 27.84 -22.22 -19.69
CA ASP A 424 27.25 -22.61 -18.41
C ASP A 424 28.21 -22.37 -17.25
N LEU A 425 29.49 -22.71 -17.42
CA LEU A 425 30.56 -22.38 -16.47
C LEU A 425 30.69 -20.87 -16.24
N ALA A 426 30.67 -20.06 -17.29
CA ALA A 426 30.76 -18.61 -17.17
C ALA A 426 29.50 -17.98 -16.53
N ARG A 427 28.31 -18.58 -16.70
CA ARG A 427 27.06 -18.15 -16.04
C ARG A 427 27.06 -18.38 -14.53
N THR A 428 27.85 -19.32 -14.02
CA THR A 428 27.98 -19.53 -12.56
C THR A 428 28.56 -18.32 -11.82
N LEU A 429 29.27 -17.43 -12.51
CA LEU A 429 29.74 -16.16 -11.94
C LEU A 429 28.64 -15.09 -11.82
N GLY A 430 27.43 -15.30 -12.33
CA GLY A 430 26.38 -14.29 -12.31
C GLY A 430 26.62 -13.12 -13.28
N ALA A 431 25.55 -12.37 -13.59
CA ALA A 431 25.58 -11.29 -14.57
C ALA A 431 26.36 -10.04 -14.11
N ASP A 432 26.63 -9.94 -12.80
CA ASP A 432 27.30 -8.82 -12.16
C ASP A 432 28.80 -9.07 -11.95
N ALA A 433 29.37 -10.14 -12.50
CA ALA A 433 30.76 -10.53 -12.27
C ALA A 433 31.77 -9.42 -12.56
N ASP A 434 31.58 -8.70 -13.68
CA ASP A 434 32.43 -7.57 -14.07
C ASP A 434 32.25 -6.38 -13.10
N ALA A 435 31.01 -6.09 -12.69
CA ALA A 435 30.71 -5.03 -11.73
C ALA A 435 31.25 -5.34 -10.32
N ARG A 436 31.25 -6.63 -9.90
CA ARG A 436 31.85 -7.08 -8.63
C ARG A 436 33.38 -6.94 -8.65
N CYS A 437 34.02 -7.19 -9.80
CA CYS A 437 35.45 -6.89 -9.98
C CYS A 437 35.73 -5.40 -9.78
N GLU A 438 34.99 -4.52 -10.47
CA GLU A 438 35.15 -3.07 -10.33
C GLU A 438 34.90 -2.57 -8.90
N LEU A 439 33.86 -3.09 -8.24
CA LEU A 439 33.51 -2.69 -6.88
C LEU A 439 34.61 -3.11 -5.89
N ALA A 440 35.11 -4.34 -6.01
CA ALA A 440 36.20 -4.83 -5.17
C ALA A 440 37.48 -4.01 -5.38
N GLN A 441 37.82 -3.67 -6.63
CA GLN A 441 38.96 -2.81 -6.95
C GLN A 441 38.81 -1.41 -6.31
N ARG A 442 37.64 -0.78 -6.46
CA ARG A 442 37.37 0.53 -5.84
C ARG A 442 37.39 0.48 -4.32
N LYS A 443 36.96 -0.62 -3.72
CA LYS A 443 37.05 -0.84 -2.26
C LYS A 443 38.51 -0.88 -1.82
N ALA A 444 39.36 -1.62 -2.54
CA ALA A 444 40.80 -1.67 -2.28
C ALA A 444 41.45 -0.28 -2.41
N ASP A 445 41.13 0.47 -3.47
CA ASP A 445 41.66 1.83 -3.66
C ASP A 445 41.25 2.79 -2.54
N ARG A 446 39.99 2.71 -2.07
CA ARG A 446 39.50 3.52 -0.95
C ARG A 446 40.17 3.14 0.37
N ALA A 447 40.34 1.84 0.63
CA ALA A 447 41.02 1.38 1.84
C ALA A 447 42.49 1.83 1.86
N ALA A 448 43.18 1.77 0.71
CA ALA A 448 44.52 2.32 0.55
C ALA A 448 44.58 3.84 0.82
N ALA A 449 43.64 4.61 0.25
CA ALA A 449 43.57 6.05 0.51
C ALA A 449 43.24 6.38 1.99
N SER A 450 42.41 5.56 2.64
CA SER A 450 42.11 5.70 4.07
C SER A 450 43.34 5.45 4.94
N LEU A 451 44.14 4.44 4.59
CA LEU A 451 45.43 4.17 5.23
C LEU A 451 46.37 5.39 5.12
N ASP A 452 46.50 5.98 3.94
CA ASP A 452 47.35 7.17 3.73
C ASP A 452 46.90 8.35 4.62
N VAL A 453 45.59 8.57 4.73
CA VAL A 453 45.02 9.61 5.62
C VAL A 453 45.29 9.29 7.09
N ALA A 454 45.14 8.04 7.51
CA ALA A 454 45.36 7.62 8.89
C ALA A 454 46.84 7.75 9.28
N LEU A 455 47.77 7.36 8.39
CA LEU A 455 49.21 7.55 8.59
C LEU A 455 49.58 9.04 8.68
N ALA A 456 48.96 9.90 7.88
CA ALA A 456 49.21 11.34 7.90
C ALA A 456 48.77 12.02 9.22
N ARG A 457 47.85 11.44 10.00
CA ARG A 457 47.41 11.97 11.30
C ARG A 457 48.40 11.72 12.44
N LEU A 458 49.34 10.80 12.26
CA LEU A 458 50.30 10.40 13.29
C LEU A 458 51.41 11.42 13.55
N THR A 459 51.23 12.68 13.14
CA THR A 459 52.20 13.75 13.38
C THR A 459 52.57 13.89 14.87
N PRO A 460 53.85 14.12 15.20
CA PRO A 460 54.97 14.37 14.30
C PRO A 460 55.70 13.10 13.80
N TRP A 461 55.16 11.89 14.02
CA TRP A 461 55.72 10.66 13.46
C TRP A 461 55.47 10.56 11.95
N SER A 462 56.47 10.11 11.21
CA SER A 462 56.44 9.99 9.75
C SER A 462 57.11 8.69 9.29
N GLY A 463 56.31 7.64 9.09
CA GLY A 463 56.72 6.33 8.59
C GLY A 463 55.59 5.63 7.84
N ASP A 464 55.87 4.44 7.30
CA ASP A 464 54.86 3.61 6.62
C ASP A 464 54.18 2.63 7.59
N ALA A 465 53.14 1.93 7.13
CA ALA A 465 52.38 1.00 7.97
C ALA A 465 53.25 -0.12 8.56
N SER A 466 54.31 -0.55 7.85
CA SER A 466 55.25 -1.56 8.36
C SER A 466 56.11 -1.01 9.50
N ALA A 467 56.58 0.24 9.38
CA ALA A 467 57.32 0.93 10.43
C ALA A 467 56.43 1.19 11.66
N LEU A 468 55.14 1.50 11.45
CA LEU A 468 54.17 1.68 12.54
C LEU A 468 53.97 0.38 13.34
N ALA A 469 53.81 -0.74 12.63
CA ALA A 469 53.64 -2.06 13.24
C ALA A 469 54.87 -2.53 14.03
N ALA A 470 56.08 -2.09 13.63
CA ALA A 470 57.33 -2.41 14.31
C ALA A 470 57.56 -1.62 15.61
N LEU A 471 56.81 -0.55 15.89
CA LEU A 471 56.95 0.21 17.12
C LEU A 471 56.48 -0.62 18.34
N PRO A 472 57.23 -0.62 19.45
CA PRO A 472 56.81 -1.29 20.69
C PRO A 472 55.48 -0.73 21.21
N ARG A 473 54.75 -1.45 22.07
CA ARG A 473 53.54 -0.95 22.73
C ARG A 473 53.86 -0.57 24.17
N LEU A 474 53.61 0.69 24.54
CA LEU A 474 53.62 1.13 25.94
C LEU A 474 52.32 0.71 26.59
N ALA A 475 52.38 0.12 27.79
CA ALA A 475 51.16 -0.29 28.49
C ALA A 475 50.42 0.95 29.01
N ARG A 476 49.08 0.92 28.97
CA ARG A 476 48.24 2.06 29.36
C ARG A 476 48.51 2.54 30.80
N HIS A 477 48.80 1.62 31.72
CA HIS A 477 49.15 1.99 33.10
C HIS A 477 50.43 2.83 33.19
N GLU A 478 51.43 2.55 32.34
CA GLU A 478 52.68 3.32 32.33
C GLU A 478 52.49 4.77 31.88
N ILE A 479 51.48 5.02 31.05
CA ILE A 479 51.09 6.36 30.61
C ILE A 479 50.31 7.05 31.74
N GLU A 480 49.39 6.32 32.38
CA GLU A 480 48.56 6.86 33.46
C GLU A 480 49.37 7.21 34.71
N ASP A 481 50.37 6.39 35.07
CA ASP A 481 51.25 6.64 36.20
C ASP A 481 51.95 8.01 36.07
N VAL A 482 52.48 8.30 34.87
CA VAL A 482 53.14 9.59 34.59
C VAL A 482 52.14 10.74 34.61
N ARG A 483 50.93 10.54 34.08
CA ARG A 483 49.85 11.54 34.13
C ARG A 483 49.43 11.86 35.57
N SER A 484 49.31 10.84 36.42
CA SER A 484 48.97 11.02 37.84
C SER A 484 50.05 11.83 38.55
N VAL A 485 51.33 11.48 38.34
CA VAL A 485 52.45 12.21 38.94
C VAL A 485 52.48 13.68 38.48
N LEU A 486 52.22 13.96 37.20
CA LEU A 486 52.15 15.33 36.69
C LEU A 486 50.96 16.11 37.25
N ALA A 487 49.78 15.49 37.31
CA ALA A 487 48.57 16.13 37.84
C ALA A 487 48.70 16.44 39.34
N GLU A 488 49.30 15.53 40.12
CA GLU A 488 49.62 15.76 41.52
C GLU A 488 50.62 16.90 41.69
N ALA A 489 51.70 16.91 40.91
CA ALA A 489 52.71 17.97 40.94
C ALA A 489 52.13 19.34 40.54
N GLU A 490 51.26 19.41 39.53
CA GLU A 490 50.57 20.65 39.13
C GLU A 490 49.58 21.13 40.20
N THR A 491 48.83 20.21 40.81
CA THR A 491 47.90 20.54 41.89
C THR A 491 48.63 21.03 43.15
N ASP A 492 49.79 20.44 43.47
CA ASP A 492 50.66 20.88 44.56
C ASP A 492 51.25 22.26 44.26
N LEU A 493 51.72 22.49 43.02
CA LEU A 493 52.27 23.75 42.58
C LEU A 493 51.23 24.88 42.69
N GLN A 494 50.02 24.65 42.19
CA GLN A 494 48.93 25.63 42.27
C GLN A 494 48.57 25.94 43.72
N ARG A 495 48.34 24.91 44.55
CA ARG A 495 48.00 25.10 45.97
C ARG A 495 49.07 25.86 46.74
N ALA A 496 50.35 25.56 46.50
CA ALA A 496 51.45 26.22 47.15
C ALA A 496 51.61 27.68 46.68
N THR A 497 51.44 27.94 45.38
CA THR A 497 51.47 29.30 44.81
C THR A 497 50.33 30.16 45.36
N ASP A 498 49.11 29.63 45.41
CA ASP A 498 47.96 30.34 45.96
C ASP A 498 48.11 30.62 47.46
N ALA A 499 48.71 29.68 48.21
CA ALA A 499 49.00 29.89 49.63
C ALA A 499 50.06 30.98 49.84
N ALA A 500 51.07 31.04 48.97
CA ALA A 500 52.08 32.11 49.00
C ALA A 500 51.45 33.48 48.67
N SER A 501 50.60 33.55 47.64
CA SER A 501 49.89 34.80 47.28
C SER A 501 49.02 35.30 48.41
N ARG A 502 48.13 34.45 48.95
CA ARG A 502 47.24 34.83 50.07
C ARG A 502 48.01 35.31 51.29
N ALA A 503 49.07 34.60 51.67
CA ALA A 503 49.88 34.98 52.83
C ALA A 503 50.59 36.34 52.63
N ARG A 504 51.00 36.67 51.39
CA ARG A 504 51.56 37.99 51.06
C ARG A 504 50.49 39.08 51.06
N GLU A 505 49.35 38.83 50.43
CA GLU A 505 48.22 39.78 50.40
C GLU A 505 47.74 40.13 51.82
N GLU A 506 47.60 39.12 52.70
CA GLU A 506 47.26 39.36 54.12
C GLU A 506 48.37 40.13 54.85
N ALA A 507 49.64 39.87 54.55
CA ALA A 507 50.77 40.60 55.14
C ALA A 507 50.82 42.06 54.67
N GLU A 508 50.49 42.33 53.40
CA GLU A 508 50.40 43.67 52.82
C GLU A 508 49.21 44.45 53.38
N ALA A 509 48.03 43.83 53.46
CA ALA A 509 46.85 44.43 54.09
C ALA A 509 47.14 44.81 55.55
N LEU A 510 47.79 43.91 56.31
CA LEU A 510 48.19 44.19 57.68
C LEU A 510 49.27 45.28 57.76
N SER A 511 50.12 45.40 56.74
CA SER A 511 51.13 46.48 56.66
C SER A 511 50.46 47.84 56.46
N LEU A 512 49.43 47.92 55.62
CA LEU A 512 48.63 49.13 55.40
C LEU A 512 47.88 49.55 56.67
N GLU A 513 47.27 48.59 57.39
CA GLU A 513 46.62 48.87 58.68
C GLU A 513 47.62 49.36 59.74
N MET A 514 48.82 48.77 59.78
CA MET A 514 49.91 49.23 60.65
C MET A 514 50.33 50.67 60.31
N GLU A 515 50.44 51.01 59.02
CA GLU A 515 50.78 52.37 58.58
C GLU A 515 49.72 53.39 59.01
N GLN A 516 48.43 53.07 58.84
CA GLN A 516 47.32 53.90 59.30
C GLN A 516 47.34 54.11 60.82
N LEU A 517 47.57 53.06 61.62
CA LEU A 517 47.69 53.18 63.07
C LEU A 517 48.90 54.02 63.50
N SER A 518 50.03 53.87 62.79
CA SER A 518 51.27 54.60 63.08
C SER A 518 51.20 56.10 62.74
N SER A 519 50.33 56.48 61.80
CA SER A 519 50.09 57.90 61.44
C SER A 519 49.32 58.69 62.50
N GLY A 520 48.77 58.01 63.52
CA GLY A 520 48.07 58.60 64.67
C GLY A 520 48.99 58.88 65.87
N ALA A 521 48.55 58.51 67.07
CA ALA A 521 49.29 58.74 68.33
C ALA A 521 50.18 57.57 68.78
N ALA A 522 50.14 56.45 68.07
CA ALA A 522 50.83 55.23 68.46
C ALA A 522 52.31 55.27 68.10
N VAL A 523 53.20 54.86 69.01
CA VAL A 523 54.66 54.88 68.80
C VAL A 523 55.16 53.44 68.72
N ALA A 524 55.81 53.09 67.59
CA ALA A 524 56.37 51.77 67.37
C ALA A 524 57.54 51.45 68.32
N ASP A 525 57.79 50.15 68.58
CA ASP A 525 58.90 49.72 69.44
C ASP A 525 60.26 50.05 68.83
N GLU A 526 60.36 49.97 67.51
CA GLU A 526 61.55 50.32 66.75
C GLU A 526 61.89 51.81 66.86
N GLU A 527 60.88 52.70 66.89
CA GLU A 527 61.10 54.14 67.06
C GLU A 527 61.68 54.49 68.42
N ILE A 528 61.16 53.88 69.50
CA ILE A 528 61.73 54.06 70.84
C ILE A 528 63.15 53.52 70.89
N THR A 529 63.38 52.34 70.30
CA THR A 529 64.69 51.73 70.26
C THR A 529 65.68 52.58 69.46
N ALA A 530 65.25 53.21 68.36
CA ALA A 530 66.05 54.11 67.55
C ALA A 530 66.42 55.40 68.31
N VAL A 531 65.44 56.07 68.93
CA VAL A 531 65.71 57.32 69.70
C VAL A 531 66.57 57.04 70.93
N ARG A 532 66.37 55.89 71.60
CA ARG A 532 67.26 55.45 72.70
C ARG A 532 68.67 55.12 72.21
N SER A 533 68.81 54.51 71.03
CA SER A 533 70.11 54.22 70.43
C SER A 533 70.85 55.50 70.02
N GLU A 534 70.13 56.50 69.51
CA GLU A 534 70.64 57.83 69.17
C GLU A 534 71.13 58.56 70.44
N ARG A 535 70.32 58.57 71.51
CA ARG A 535 70.72 59.07 72.83
C ARG A 535 71.98 58.38 73.34
N ASP A 536 72.03 57.05 73.28
CA ASP A 536 73.19 56.27 73.72
C ASP A 536 74.43 56.54 72.84
N ALA A 537 74.25 56.85 71.55
CA ALA A 537 75.32 57.24 70.66
C ALA A 537 75.91 58.61 71.05
N PHE A 538 75.09 59.59 71.42
CA PHE A 538 75.56 60.90 71.91
C PHE A 538 76.20 60.82 73.31
N TRP A 539 75.79 59.86 74.15
CA TRP A 539 76.42 59.63 75.45
C TRP A 539 77.86 59.10 75.36
N ARG A 540 78.14 58.22 74.38
CA ARG A 540 79.43 57.52 74.29
C ARG A 540 80.64 58.47 74.19
N PRO A 541 80.66 59.51 73.33
CA PRO A 541 81.74 60.48 73.27
C PRO A 541 81.92 61.29 74.56
N LEU A 542 80.82 61.76 75.17
CA LEU A 542 80.85 62.49 76.45
C LEU A 542 81.46 61.64 77.57
N ARG A 543 81.03 60.38 77.67
CA ARG A 543 81.57 59.42 78.65
C ARG A 543 83.06 59.16 78.45
N ALA A 544 83.50 59.02 77.20
CA ALA A 544 84.91 58.82 76.86
C ALA A 544 85.75 60.06 77.21
N HIS A 545 85.24 61.27 76.96
CA HIS A 545 85.88 62.52 77.36
C HIS A 545 86.04 62.61 78.89
N MET A 546 84.97 62.38 79.66
CA MET A 546 84.99 62.53 81.12
C MET A 546 85.78 61.44 81.85
N ARG A 547 85.74 60.19 81.38
CA ARG A 547 86.35 59.05 82.10
C ARG A 547 87.70 58.62 81.56
N GLN A 548 87.98 58.88 80.29
CA GLN A 548 89.19 58.42 79.59
C GLN A 548 90.04 59.58 79.07
N GLY A 549 89.61 60.83 79.27
CA GLY A 549 90.38 62.03 78.91
C GLY A 549 90.52 62.28 77.40
N MET A 550 89.70 61.63 76.56
CA MET A 550 89.74 61.86 75.10
C MET A 550 89.29 63.28 74.77
N ALA A 551 89.99 63.99 73.87
CA ALA A 551 89.61 65.34 73.49
C ALA A 551 88.26 65.38 72.75
N LEU A 552 87.31 66.18 73.24
CA LEU A 552 86.04 66.44 72.58
C LEU A 552 86.09 67.87 71.99
N PRO A 553 85.86 68.07 70.67
CA PRO A 553 86.07 69.37 70.02
C PRO A 553 85.18 70.49 70.56
N SER A 554 83.95 70.15 70.97
CA SER A 554 82.94 71.07 71.47
C SER A 554 82.14 70.40 72.60
N PRO A 555 82.60 70.48 73.85
CA PRO A 555 81.95 69.85 74.99
C PRO A 555 80.51 70.31 75.22
N ASP A 556 80.27 71.62 75.09
CA ASP A 556 78.96 72.22 75.36
C ASP A 556 77.92 71.76 74.32
N GLU A 557 78.25 71.79 73.02
CA GLU A 557 77.34 71.30 71.96
C GLU A 557 77.04 69.80 72.08
N ALA A 558 78.02 69.00 72.53
CA ALA A 558 77.81 67.57 72.73
C ALA A 558 76.90 67.27 73.93
N VAL A 559 76.98 68.07 75.00
CA VAL A 559 76.05 68.00 76.14
C VAL A 559 74.65 68.40 75.69
N ASP A 560 74.50 69.51 74.97
CA ASP A 560 73.21 69.99 74.47
C ASP A 560 72.54 68.95 73.54
N ALA A 561 73.32 68.33 72.64
CA ALA A 561 72.83 67.26 71.75
C ALA A 561 72.38 66.02 72.53
N TYR A 562 73.11 65.62 73.58
CA TYR A 562 72.73 64.52 74.44
C TYR A 562 71.47 64.83 75.26
N GLU A 563 71.39 66.01 75.89
CA GLU A 563 70.21 66.44 76.65
C GLU A 563 68.96 66.52 75.74
N THR A 564 69.12 67.02 74.51
CA THR A 564 68.05 67.02 73.50
C THR A 564 67.63 65.60 73.15
N ALA A 565 68.57 64.66 72.99
CA ALA A 565 68.26 63.27 72.70
C ALA A 565 67.62 62.53 73.89
N VAL A 566 67.97 62.90 75.13
CA VAL A 566 67.29 62.42 76.35
C VAL A 566 65.85 62.90 76.37
N ALA A 567 65.63 64.22 76.21
CA ALA A 567 64.28 64.80 76.20
C ALA A 567 63.40 64.17 75.10
N ARG A 568 63.97 63.94 73.91
CA ARG A 568 63.28 63.27 72.79
C ARG A 568 62.97 61.79 73.07
N ALA A 569 63.86 61.08 73.76
CA ALA A 569 63.64 59.69 74.17
C ALA A 569 62.54 59.57 75.24
N ASP A 570 62.52 60.51 76.18
CA ASP A 570 61.52 60.58 77.24
C ASP A 570 60.15 60.99 76.67
N GLU A 571 60.09 62.02 75.81
CA GLU A 571 58.87 62.46 75.13
C GLU A 571 58.25 61.33 74.29
N ARG A 572 59.06 60.56 73.55
CA ARG A 572 58.59 59.39 72.78
C ARG A 572 58.21 58.22 73.68
N GLY A 573 58.87 58.06 74.83
CA GLY A 573 58.50 57.10 75.86
C GLY A 573 57.13 57.39 76.48
N ASP A 574 56.90 58.65 76.84
CA ASP A 574 55.65 59.13 77.42
C ASP A 574 54.51 59.09 76.40
N ALA A 575 54.78 59.44 75.13
CA ALA A 575 53.81 59.31 74.05
C ALA A 575 53.35 57.85 73.84
N ARG A 576 54.28 56.88 73.91
CA ARG A 576 53.92 55.45 73.85
C ARG A 576 53.13 54.99 75.07
N TYR A 577 53.43 55.52 76.27
CA TYR A 577 52.66 55.21 77.47
C TYR A 577 51.25 55.79 77.40
N ALA A 578 51.09 57.00 76.86
CA ALA A 578 49.79 57.63 76.64
C ALA A 578 48.95 56.88 75.59
N ALA A 579 49.59 56.30 74.57
CA ALA A 579 48.96 55.48 73.52
C ALA A 579 49.31 53.97 73.67
N ALA A 580 49.28 53.45 74.91
CA ALA A 580 49.75 52.10 75.23
C ALA A 580 48.93 51.00 74.54
N ASP A 581 47.61 51.17 74.44
CA ASP A 581 46.71 50.19 73.81
C ASP A 581 46.94 50.12 72.29
N GLU A 582 47.07 51.27 71.62
CA GLU A 582 47.37 51.36 70.19
C GLU A 582 48.79 50.84 69.86
N SER A 583 49.77 51.12 70.72
CA SER A 583 51.16 50.66 70.54
C SER A 583 51.31 49.14 70.78
N SER A 584 50.52 48.57 71.70
CA SER A 584 50.41 47.11 71.88
C SER A 584 49.78 46.44 70.66
N ARG A 585 48.72 47.03 70.09
CA ARG A 585 48.10 46.54 68.85
C ARG A 585 49.08 46.53 67.68
N LEU A 586 49.86 47.60 67.49
CA LEU A 586 50.92 47.64 66.46
C LEU A 586 51.95 46.51 66.63
N THR A 587 52.34 46.20 67.87
CA THR A 587 53.29 45.11 68.15
C THR A 587 52.71 43.73 67.77
N VAL A 588 51.44 43.48 68.12
CA VAL A 588 50.74 42.23 67.77
C VAL A 588 50.57 42.10 66.26
N MET A 589 50.21 43.20 65.57
CA MET A 589 50.09 43.24 64.12
C MET A 589 51.44 43.00 63.44
N GLY A 590 52.53 43.58 63.95
CA GLY A 590 53.89 43.32 63.47
C GLY A 590 54.30 41.85 63.58
N GLN A 591 54.06 41.21 64.73
CA GLN A 591 54.32 39.78 64.90
C GLN A 591 53.50 38.90 63.97
N ARG A 592 52.21 39.25 63.75
CA ARG A 592 51.33 38.52 62.84
C ARG A 592 51.80 38.67 61.39
N ARG A 593 52.24 39.86 60.97
CA ARG A 593 52.83 40.11 59.65
C ARG A 593 54.09 39.27 59.43
N THR A 594 55.00 39.20 60.40
CA THR A 594 56.20 38.35 60.28
C THR A 594 55.84 36.87 60.12
N ARG A 595 54.81 36.38 60.83
CA ARG A 595 54.32 35.00 60.66
C ARG A 595 53.74 34.76 59.26
N LEU A 596 52.99 35.71 58.72
CA LEU A 596 52.42 35.63 57.38
C LEU A 596 53.53 35.62 56.30
N LEU A 597 54.55 36.47 56.43
CA LEU A 597 55.70 36.46 55.52
C LEU A 597 56.49 35.14 55.57
N LEU A 598 56.69 34.57 56.76
CA LEU A 598 57.31 33.24 56.89
C LEU A 598 56.45 32.14 56.26
N ALA A 599 55.12 32.22 56.41
CA ALA A 599 54.21 31.28 55.77
C ALA A 599 54.25 31.38 54.24
N ALA A 600 54.41 32.59 53.69
CA ALA A 600 54.62 32.82 52.26
C ALA A 600 55.91 32.17 51.75
N ASP A 601 57.04 32.39 52.43
CA ASP A 601 58.34 31.80 52.05
C ASP A 601 58.33 30.25 52.09
N GLN A 602 57.68 29.69 53.11
CA GLN A 602 57.47 28.23 53.20
C GLN A 602 56.54 27.69 52.11
N ALA A 603 55.60 28.50 51.62
CA ALA A 603 54.72 28.14 50.52
C ALA A 603 55.45 28.24 49.17
N ASP A 604 56.31 29.24 48.96
CA ASP A 604 57.18 29.35 47.77
C ASP A 604 58.13 28.15 47.66
N THR A 605 58.75 27.75 48.77
CA THR A 605 59.64 26.57 48.79
C THR A 605 58.89 25.30 48.38
N ARG A 606 57.63 25.15 48.81
CA ARG A 606 56.75 24.04 48.39
C ARG A 606 56.36 24.14 46.92
N ALA A 607 56.12 25.35 46.40
CA ALA A 607 55.84 25.58 45.00
C ALA A 607 57.04 25.18 44.13
N GLN A 608 58.26 25.60 44.50
CA GLN A 608 59.47 25.21 43.78
C GLN A 608 59.67 23.68 43.76
N ALA A 609 59.51 23.01 44.91
CA ALA A 609 59.64 21.55 44.98
C ALA A 609 58.57 20.82 44.13
N ALA A 610 57.37 21.37 44.00
CA ALA A 610 56.34 20.84 43.10
C ALA A 610 56.68 21.07 41.62
N SER A 611 57.23 22.25 41.28
CA SER A 611 57.74 22.56 39.95
C SER A 611 58.87 21.60 39.52
N ASP A 612 59.84 21.35 40.39
CA ASP A 612 60.97 20.46 40.12
C ASP A 612 60.50 19.01 39.89
N ARG A 613 59.52 18.54 40.68
CA ARG A 613 58.88 17.22 40.47
C ARG A 613 58.20 17.13 39.10
N ARG A 614 57.48 18.18 38.70
CA ARG A 614 56.82 18.27 37.39
C ARG A 614 57.85 18.16 36.26
N GLU A 615 58.93 18.94 36.33
CA GLU A 615 59.98 18.94 35.31
C GLU A 615 60.74 17.60 35.23
N SER A 616 61.01 16.98 36.38
CA SER A 616 61.62 15.64 36.44
C SER A 616 60.74 14.57 35.79
N ALA A 617 59.42 14.60 36.04
CA ALA A 617 58.48 13.67 35.43
C ALA A 617 58.39 13.84 33.90
N LEU A 618 58.34 15.09 33.41
CA LEU A 618 58.36 15.39 31.97
C LEU A 618 59.65 14.91 31.29
N THR A 619 60.80 15.16 31.92
CA THR A 619 62.11 14.74 31.41
C THR A 619 62.24 13.21 31.38
N GLY A 620 61.77 12.54 32.43
CA GLY A 620 61.71 11.08 32.51
C GLY A 620 60.84 10.47 31.41
N TRP A 621 59.68 11.07 31.15
CA TRP A 621 58.75 10.66 30.11
C TRP A 621 59.34 10.85 28.70
N ALA A 622 59.90 12.02 28.40
CA ALA A 622 60.50 12.30 27.10
C ALA A 622 61.64 11.33 26.76
N ARG A 623 62.47 10.98 27.75
CA ARG A 623 63.52 9.96 27.59
C ARG A 623 62.94 8.57 27.29
N LYS A 624 61.89 8.17 28.00
CA LYS A 624 61.21 6.88 27.77
C LYS A 624 60.62 6.78 26.36
N LEU A 625 60.01 7.85 25.85
CA LEU A 625 59.50 7.91 24.48
C LEU A 625 60.63 7.80 23.45
N ALA A 626 61.74 8.53 23.66
CA ALA A 626 62.89 8.51 22.76
C ALA A 626 63.56 7.11 22.68
N GLU A 627 63.73 6.43 23.83
CA GLU A 627 64.27 5.06 23.88
C GLU A 627 63.39 4.04 23.14
N ALA A 628 62.07 4.26 23.13
CA ALA A 628 61.10 3.43 22.44
C ALA A 628 60.84 3.83 20.98
N GLY A 629 61.53 4.84 20.46
CA GLY A 629 61.40 5.31 19.07
C GLY A 629 60.15 6.13 18.78
N PHE A 630 59.47 6.63 19.81
CA PHE A 630 58.30 7.50 19.67
C PHE A 630 58.70 8.97 19.53
N PRO A 631 57.85 9.81 18.90
CA PRO A 631 58.03 11.25 18.92
C PRO A 631 57.96 11.80 20.35
N ALA A 632 58.72 12.86 20.62
CA ALA A 632 58.66 13.58 21.89
C ALA A 632 57.30 14.28 22.05
N LEU A 633 56.38 13.63 22.76
CA LEU A 633 55.02 14.09 23.02
C LEU A 633 54.75 14.13 24.52
N GLU A 634 54.01 15.14 24.98
CA GLU A 634 53.45 15.18 26.33
C GLU A 634 52.51 13.99 26.59
N PRO A 635 52.42 13.42 27.81
CA PRO A 635 51.64 12.20 28.08
C PRO A 635 50.19 12.26 27.61
N ASN A 636 49.52 13.40 27.79
CA ASN A 636 48.14 13.60 27.32
C ASN A 636 48.02 13.59 25.79
N ARG A 637 49.00 14.17 25.07
CA ARG A 637 49.03 14.12 23.59
C ARG A 637 49.40 12.74 23.09
N PHE A 638 50.26 12.02 23.81
CA PHE A 638 50.64 10.66 23.47
C PHE A 638 49.46 9.68 23.54
N LEU A 639 48.52 9.85 24.48
CA LEU A 639 47.27 9.06 24.49
C LEU A 639 46.45 9.23 23.21
N GLY A 640 46.30 10.48 22.74
CA GLY A 640 45.63 10.75 21.46
C GLY A 640 46.37 10.11 20.29
N TRP A 641 47.70 10.21 20.29
CA TRP A 641 48.55 9.57 19.28
C TRP A 641 48.41 8.03 19.27
N VAL A 642 48.30 7.37 20.43
CA VAL A 642 48.06 5.92 20.51
C VAL A 642 46.71 5.54 19.89
N SER A 643 45.65 6.33 20.12
CA SER A 643 44.34 6.10 19.49
C SER A 643 44.38 6.26 17.96
N GLU A 644 45.12 7.25 17.46
CA GLU A 644 45.33 7.42 16.02
C GLU A 644 46.18 6.27 15.43
N ARG A 645 47.15 5.73 16.19
CA ARG A 645 47.93 4.56 15.79
C ARG A 645 47.04 3.33 15.60
N GLU A 646 46.14 3.05 16.54
CA GLU A 646 45.18 1.94 16.43
C GLU A 646 44.29 2.10 15.19
N THR A 647 43.89 3.33 14.88
CA THR A 647 43.11 3.66 13.67
C THR A 647 43.92 3.38 12.40
N ALA A 648 45.19 3.77 12.34
CA ALA A 648 46.07 3.52 11.20
C ALA A 648 46.40 2.02 11.02
N GLU A 649 46.60 1.28 12.11
CA GLU A 649 46.80 -0.18 12.08
C GLU A 649 45.55 -0.90 11.54
N ALA A 650 44.35 -0.49 11.96
CA ALA A 650 43.09 -1.04 11.45
C ALA A 650 42.89 -0.73 9.95
N ALA A 651 43.15 0.51 9.53
CA ALA A 651 43.08 0.92 8.13
C ALA A 651 44.08 0.15 7.26
N HIS A 652 45.25 -0.22 7.80
CA HIS A 652 46.24 -1.02 7.09
C HIS A 652 45.73 -2.44 6.82
N GLN A 653 45.16 -3.09 7.84
CA GLN A 653 44.60 -4.42 7.69
C GLN A 653 43.43 -4.42 6.68
N GLU A 654 42.54 -3.43 6.75
CA GLU A 654 41.44 -3.29 5.79
C GLU A 654 41.93 -3.12 4.35
N ALA A 655 43.03 -2.37 4.15
CA ALA A 655 43.64 -2.20 2.84
C ALA A 655 44.22 -3.50 2.28
N ILE A 656 44.84 -4.35 3.11
CA ILE A 656 45.34 -5.66 2.71
C ILE A 656 44.18 -6.57 2.31
N ASP A 657 43.18 -6.71 3.19
CA ASP A 657 42.04 -7.61 2.97
C ASP A 657 41.26 -7.22 1.70
N ALA A 658 41.01 -5.92 1.51
CA ALA A 658 40.32 -5.43 0.32
C ALA A 658 41.12 -5.66 -0.97
N HIS A 659 42.45 -5.58 -0.92
CA HIS A 659 43.31 -5.83 -2.08
C HIS A 659 43.34 -7.31 -2.46
N ASP A 660 43.44 -8.21 -1.49
CA ASP A 660 43.44 -9.66 -1.72
C ASP A 660 42.08 -10.15 -2.25
N ASP A 661 40.97 -9.64 -1.71
CA ASP A 661 39.62 -9.90 -2.20
C ASP A 661 39.46 -9.48 -3.67
N ALA A 662 39.90 -8.26 -4.01
CA ALA A 662 39.84 -7.76 -5.38
C ALA A 662 40.64 -8.64 -6.35
N ARG A 663 41.85 -9.03 -5.94
CA ARG A 663 42.73 -9.90 -6.74
C ARG A 663 42.10 -11.28 -7.00
N ALA A 664 41.49 -11.89 -5.99
CA ALA A 664 40.86 -13.20 -6.11
C ALA A 664 39.66 -13.18 -7.08
N ILE A 665 38.79 -12.18 -6.97
CA ILE A 665 37.60 -12.02 -7.82
C ILE A 665 38.00 -11.78 -9.29
N VAL A 666 38.97 -10.89 -9.52
CA VAL A 666 39.49 -10.59 -10.87
C VAL A 666 40.15 -11.81 -11.51
N ALA A 667 40.93 -12.57 -10.75
CA ALA A 667 41.58 -13.78 -11.26
C ALA A 667 40.55 -14.82 -11.75
N ARG A 668 39.47 -15.02 -10.99
CA ARG A 668 38.41 -15.99 -11.35
C ARG A 668 37.65 -15.58 -12.61
N ARG A 669 37.33 -14.29 -12.78
CA ARG A 669 36.74 -13.76 -14.01
C ARG A 669 37.65 -14.03 -15.22
N ASN A 670 38.94 -13.73 -15.09
CA ASN A 670 39.89 -13.87 -16.19
C ASN A 670 40.07 -15.32 -16.64
N GLU A 671 40.06 -16.28 -15.70
CA GLU A 671 40.11 -17.72 -15.98
C GLU A 671 38.92 -18.18 -16.85
N LEU A 672 37.70 -17.81 -16.47
CA LEU A 672 36.49 -18.20 -17.19
C LEU A 672 36.36 -17.48 -18.54
N ARG A 673 36.82 -16.23 -18.61
CA ARG A 673 36.93 -15.50 -19.88
C ARG A 673 37.86 -16.23 -20.85
N ALA A 674 39.03 -16.69 -20.40
CA ALA A 674 39.98 -17.43 -21.24
C ALA A 674 39.36 -18.75 -21.76
N SER A 675 38.62 -19.48 -20.92
CA SER A 675 37.91 -20.69 -21.34
C SER A 675 36.85 -20.42 -22.42
N LEU A 676 36.13 -19.30 -22.31
CA LEU A 676 35.09 -18.93 -23.27
C LEU A 676 35.66 -18.48 -24.61
N VAL A 677 36.78 -17.75 -24.61
CA VAL A 677 37.52 -17.40 -25.83
C VAL A 677 38.01 -18.66 -26.56
N ALA A 678 38.55 -19.63 -25.82
CA ALA A 678 39.05 -20.88 -26.40
C ALA A 678 37.95 -21.72 -27.08
N ALA A 679 36.73 -21.72 -26.52
CA ALA A 679 35.60 -22.46 -27.07
C ALA A 679 35.00 -21.85 -28.34
N LEU A 680 35.16 -20.55 -28.55
CA LEU A 680 34.55 -19.83 -29.68
C LEU A 680 35.37 -19.91 -30.98
N ALA A 681 36.69 -20.09 -30.89
CA ALA A 681 37.62 -20.31 -32.03
C ALA A 681 37.34 -19.43 -33.28
N ASP A 682 36.91 -18.19 -33.09
CA ASP A 682 36.45 -17.26 -34.12
C ASP A 682 37.26 -15.93 -34.02
N GLU A 683 37.69 -15.39 -35.16
CA GLU A 683 38.43 -14.11 -35.21
C GLU A 683 37.56 -12.89 -34.85
N SER A 684 36.24 -13.04 -34.86
CA SER A 684 35.26 -11.99 -34.53
C SER A 684 34.92 -11.88 -33.03
N VAL A 685 35.59 -12.66 -32.17
CA VAL A 685 35.41 -12.63 -30.72
C VAL A 685 35.71 -11.21 -30.14
N PRO A 686 34.84 -10.65 -29.28
CA PRO A 686 35.04 -9.33 -28.68
C PRO A 686 36.37 -9.20 -27.93
N LYS A 687 37.22 -8.25 -28.39
CA LYS A 687 38.48 -7.87 -27.76
C LYS A 687 38.19 -6.88 -26.63
N GLY A 688 38.36 -7.31 -25.37
CA GLY A 688 38.08 -6.53 -24.15
C GLY A 688 38.51 -7.29 -22.89
N GLU A 689 38.28 -6.74 -21.71
CA GLU A 689 38.56 -7.41 -20.42
C GLU A 689 37.30 -8.00 -19.76
N ASP A 690 36.12 -7.51 -20.13
CA ASP A 690 34.84 -7.86 -19.50
C ASP A 690 34.30 -9.21 -19.98
N LEU A 691 33.75 -10.01 -19.09
CA LEU A 691 33.16 -11.31 -19.41
C LEU A 691 31.80 -11.16 -20.12
N LEU A 692 31.01 -10.15 -19.77
CA LEU A 692 29.63 -9.99 -20.24
C LEU A 692 29.48 -9.86 -21.78
N PRO A 693 30.27 -9.03 -22.51
CA PRO A 693 30.18 -8.95 -23.97
C PRO A 693 30.54 -10.27 -24.66
N LEU A 694 31.47 -11.03 -24.08
CA LEU A 694 31.89 -12.33 -24.58
C LEU A 694 30.80 -13.40 -24.36
N LEU A 695 30.16 -13.40 -23.19
CA LEU A 695 29.01 -14.25 -22.88
C LEU A 695 27.82 -13.99 -23.82
N ALA A 696 27.54 -12.71 -24.11
CA ALA A 696 26.47 -12.34 -25.03
C ALA A 696 26.75 -12.84 -26.46
N PHE A 697 28.00 -12.70 -26.92
CA PHE A 697 28.44 -13.22 -28.21
C PHE A 697 28.34 -14.75 -28.28
N ALA A 698 28.86 -15.46 -27.26
CA ALA A 698 28.77 -16.92 -27.19
C ALA A 698 27.32 -17.43 -27.15
N THR A 699 26.45 -16.75 -26.40
CA THR A 699 25.03 -17.11 -26.31
C THR A 699 24.32 -16.95 -27.65
N ARG A 700 24.67 -15.94 -28.45
CA ARG A 700 24.13 -15.74 -29.80
C ARG A 700 24.52 -16.89 -30.74
N ILE A 701 25.78 -17.34 -30.67
CA ILE A 701 26.24 -18.49 -31.46
C ILE A 701 25.52 -19.76 -31.03
N ARG A 702 25.33 -19.99 -29.72
CA ARG A 702 24.53 -21.11 -29.19
C ARG A 702 23.10 -21.09 -29.73
N GLN A 703 22.41 -19.95 -29.64
CA GLN A 703 21.04 -19.79 -30.12
C GLN A 703 20.91 -20.02 -31.63
N ALA A 704 21.86 -19.50 -32.42
CA ALA A 704 21.89 -19.74 -33.87
C ALA A 704 22.10 -21.23 -34.21
N GLY A 705 22.97 -21.92 -33.45
CA GLY A 705 23.20 -23.36 -33.60
C GLY A 705 21.99 -24.22 -33.22
N GLU A 706 21.34 -23.92 -32.08
CA GLU A 706 20.12 -24.61 -31.63
C GLU A 706 18.95 -24.39 -32.59
N ALA A 707 18.74 -23.16 -33.06
CA ALA A 707 17.69 -22.83 -34.03
C ALA A 707 17.90 -23.53 -35.37
N ALA A 708 19.15 -23.63 -35.85
CA ALA A 708 19.46 -24.37 -37.07
C ALA A 708 19.19 -25.87 -36.93
N ALA A 709 19.49 -26.47 -35.78
CA ALA A 709 19.23 -27.89 -35.49
C ALA A 709 17.74 -28.21 -35.34
N GLU A 710 16.97 -27.33 -34.68
CA GLU A 710 15.52 -27.48 -34.57
C GLU A 710 14.84 -27.36 -35.94
N GLN A 711 15.20 -26.33 -36.71
CA GLN A 711 14.62 -26.12 -38.03
C GLN A 711 14.93 -27.27 -38.98
N HIS A 712 16.10 -27.91 -38.87
CA HIS A 712 16.42 -29.12 -39.63
C HIS A 712 15.45 -30.27 -39.31
N ARG A 713 15.17 -30.52 -38.01
CA ARG A 713 14.19 -31.53 -37.60
C ARG A 713 12.79 -31.22 -38.11
N LEU A 714 12.37 -29.95 -38.10
CA LEU A 714 11.07 -29.52 -38.62
C LEU A 714 10.97 -29.69 -40.14
N ASP A 715 12.03 -29.33 -40.88
CA ASP A 715 12.10 -29.48 -42.34
C ASP A 715 12.06 -30.98 -42.75
N GLU A 716 12.73 -31.87 -42.00
CA GLU A 716 12.65 -33.33 -42.19
C GLU A 716 11.26 -33.91 -41.88
N ALA A 717 10.65 -33.49 -40.78
CA ALA A 717 9.29 -33.91 -40.43
C ALA A 717 8.26 -33.46 -41.48
N ALA A 718 8.43 -32.25 -42.04
CA ALA A 718 7.58 -31.72 -43.10
C ALA A 718 7.68 -32.55 -44.40
N LEU A 719 8.86 -33.08 -44.75
CA LEU A 719 9.01 -33.98 -45.91
C LEU A 719 8.28 -35.31 -45.71
N VAL A 720 8.32 -35.86 -44.50
CA VAL A 720 7.58 -37.09 -44.15
C VAL A 720 6.07 -36.85 -44.26
N GLN A 721 5.59 -35.72 -43.74
CA GLN A 721 4.16 -35.36 -43.80
C GLN A 721 3.67 -35.15 -45.24
N ILE A 722 4.44 -34.44 -46.08
CA ILE A 722 4.10 -34.24 -47.50
C ILE A 722 3.98 -35.59 -48.24
N GLY A 723 4.83 -36.57 -47.92
CA GLY A 723 4.73 -37.92 -48.47
C GLY A 723 3.43 -38.64 -48.10
N GLN A 724 3.01 -38.54 -46.84
CA GLN A 724 1.76 -39.14 -46.35
C GLN A 724 0.52 -38.46 -46.97
N ASP A 725 0.55 -37.14 -47.12
CA ASP A 725 -0.53 -36.36 -47.71
C ASP A 725 -0.73 -36.70 -49.21
N ALA A 726 0.36 -36.88 -49.96
CA ALA A 726 0.31 -37.30 -51.37
C ALA A 726 -0.31 -38.69 -51.56
N GLU A 727 0.06 -39.67 -50.71
CA GLU A 727 -0.59 -41.00 -50.72
C GLU A 727 -2.09 -40.93 -50.34
N GLY A 728 -2.44 -39.96 -49.49
CA GLY A 728 -3.83 -39.62 -49.19
C GLY A 728 -4.57 -39.14 -50.43
N LEU A 729 -4.09 -38.10 -51.09
CA LEU A 729 -4.76 -37.52 -52.26
C LEU A 729 -5.00 -38.56 -53.37
N GLN A 730 -4.02 -39.43 -53.65
CA GLN A 730 -4.16 -40.49 -54.64
C GLN A 730 -5.30 -41.47 -54.30
N ARG A 731 -5.41 -41.89 -53.02
CA ARG A 731 -6.54 -42.72 -52.56
C ARG A 731 -7.88 -42.00 -52.62
N ARG A 732 -7.90 -40.66 -52.53
CA ARG A 732 -9.12 -39.85 -52.69
C ARG A 732 -9.60 -39.89 -54.14
N ARG A 733 -8.68 -39.69 -55.08
CA ARG A 733 -8.95 -39.63 -56.51
C ARG A 733 -9.70 -40.88 -56.98
N THR A 734 -9.18 -42.06 -56.64
CA THR A 734 -9.79 -43.34 -56.98
C THR A 734 -11.23 -43.48 -56.47
N ARG A 735 -11.51 -43.06 -55.22
CA ARG A 735 -12.88 -43.13 -54.67
C ARG A 735 -13.85 -42.17 -55.37
N VAL A 736 -13.40 -40.97 -55.73
CA VAL A 736 -14.24 -39.97 -56.41
C VAL A 736 -14.57 -40.45 -57.83
N ASP A 737 -13.59 -41.01 -58.56
CA ASP A 737 -13.81 -41.59 -59.89
C ASP A 737 -14.86 -42.74 -59.87
N GLU A 738 -14.77 -43.64 -58.89
CA GLU A 738 -15.73 -44.76 -58.71
C GLU A 738 -17.14 -44.27 -58.35
N SER A 739 -17.23 -43.27 -57.47
CA SER A 739 -18.50 -42.66 -57.05
C SER A 739 -19.19 -41.91 -58.18
N MET A 740 -18.41 -41.19 -59.01
CA MET A 740 -18.89 -40.44 -60.16
C MET A 740 -19.49 -41.37 -61.23
N ALA A 741 -18.88 -42.54 -61.46
CA ALA A 741 -19.42 -43.57 -62.37
C ALA A 741 -20.78 -44.09 -61.89
N THR A 742 -20.89 -44.40 -60.59
CA THR A 742 -22.12 -44.92 -59.97
C THR A 742 -23.27 -43.90 -60.03
N ARG A 743 -22.99 -42.62 -59.76
CA ARG A 743 -24.00 -41.53 -59.84
C ARG A 743 -24.53 -41.32 -61.25
N MET A 744 -23.69 -41.41 -62.26
CA MET A 744 -24.10 -41.25 -63.66
C MET A 744 -25.08 -42.37 -64.09
N GLU A 745 -24.93 -43.57 -63.55
CA GLU A 745 -25.84 -44.68 -63.80
C GLU A 745 -27.20 -44.46 -63.12
N ALA A 746 -27.21 -44.00 -61.87
CA ALA A 746 -28.43 -43.64 -61.13
C ALA A 746 -29.21 -42.47 -61.77
N TRP A 747 -28.50 -41.45 -62.29
CA TRP A 747 -29.09 -40.32 -63.02
C TRP A 747 -29.93 -40.79 -64.22
N ARG A 748 -29.36 -41.68 -65.05
CA ARG A 748 -30.03 -42.21 -66.25
C ARG A 748 -31.28 -43.01 -65.91
N ALA A 749 -31.26 -43.77 -64.81
CA ALA A 749 -32.41 -44.55 -64.36
C ALA A 749 -33.59 -43.65 -63.93
N LEU A 750 -33.30 -42.57 -63.19
CA LEU A 750 -34.31 -41.64 -62.67
C LEU A 750 -34.97 -40.77 -63.76
N LEU A 751 -34.24 -40.40 -64.81
CA LEU A 751 -34.82 -39.68 -65.96
C LEU A 751 -35.86 -40.52 -66.71
N VAL A 752 -35.59 -41.82 -66.87
CA VAL A 752 -36.52 -42.77 -67.51
C VAL A 752 -37.76 -43.02 -66.65
N GLU A 753 -37.60 -43.08 -65.33
CA GLU A 753 -38.72 -43.26 -64.38
C GLU A 753 -39.66 -42.05 -64.35
N ALA A 754 -39.13 -40.84 -64.45
CA ALA A 754 -39.90 -39.61 -64.31
C ALA A 754 -40.56 -39.12 -65.62
N ASP A 755 -40.22 -39.70 -66.77
CA ASP A 755 -40.60 -39.23 -68.13
C ASP A 755 -40.19 -37.77 -68.38
N ILE A 756 -38.98 -37.41 -67.95
CA ILE A 756 -38.41 -36.06 -68.05
C ILE A 756 -37.12 -36.12 -68.86
N ASP A 757 -36.99 -35.24 -69.85
CA ASP A 757 -35.75 -35.03 -70.60
C ASP A 757 -34.98 -33.86 -70.00
N LEU A 758 -33.85 -34.14 -69.32
CA LEU A 758 -33.03 -33.14 -68.65
C LEU A 758 -31.55 -33.58 -68.69
N ASP A 759 -30.66 -32.67 -69.10
CA ASP A 759 -29.21 -32.93 -69.10
C ASP A 759 -28.60 -32.67 -67.70
N ILE A 760 -27.73 -33.57 -67.23
CA ILE A 760 -27.20 -33.52 -65.85
C ILE A 760 -26.44 -32.22 -65.54
N ALA A 761 -25.81 -31.62 -66.55
CA ALA A 761 -25.07 -30.37 -66.39
C ALA A 761 -25.99 -29.13 -66.32
N SER A 762 -27.18 -29.20 -66.90
CA SER A 762 -28.19 -28.11 -66.88
C SER A 762 -29.31 -28.33 -65.87
N ALA A 763 -29.39 -29.52 -65.28
CA ALA A 763 -30.45 -29.94 -64.37
C ALA A 763 -30.63 -29.07 -63.11
N PRO A 764 -29.58 -28.68 -62.37
CA PRO A 764 -29.74 -27.85 -61.17
C PRO A 764 -30.41 -26.51 -61.48
N ALA A 765 -29.98 -25.85 -62.56
CA ALA A 765 -30.51 -24.54 -62.96
C ALA A 765 -32.01 -24.61 -63.30
N THR A 766 -32.46 -25.64 -64.02
CA THR A 766 -33.89 -25.82 -64.33
C THR A 766 -34.72 -26.18 -63.10
N LEU A 767 -34.15 -26.94 -62.15
CA LEU A 767 -34.83 -27.34 -60.91
C LEU A 767 -34.90 -26.17 -59.89
N ASP A 768 -33.91 -25.28 -59.88
CA ASP A 768 -33.86 -24.10 -59.02
C ASP A 768 -34.88 -23.05 -59.44
N VAL A 769 -35.08 -22.82 -60.75
CA VAL A 769 -36.18 -21.96 -61.26
C VAL A 769 -37.55 -22.46 -60.78
N LEU A 770 -37.75 -23.78 -60.66
CA LEU A 770 -38.99 -24.38 -60.15
C LEU A 770 -39.18 -24.22 -58.64
N ASP A 771 -38.10 -24.14 -57.85
CA ASP A 771 -38.18 -23.91 -56.39
C ASP A 771 -38.19 -22.41 -56.03
N GLU A 772 -37.50 -21.55 -56.79
CA GLU A 772 -37.63 -20.09 -56.70
C GLU A 772 -39.06 -19.65 -57.00
N LEU A 773 -39.72 -20.28 -57.97
CA LEU A 773 -41.15 -20.05 -58.23
C LEU A 773 -42.03 -20.41 -57.03
N ARG A 774 -41.71 -21.50 -56.29
CA ARG A 774 -42.43 -21.89 -55.07
C ARG A 774 -42.16 -20.93 -53.90
N ALA A 775 -40.93 -20.47 -53.73
CA ALA A 775 -40.53 -19.56 -52.65
C ALA A 775 -41.07 -18.12 -52.84
N ALA A 776 -41.06 -17.62 -54.08
CA ALA A 776 -41.59 -16.29 -54.41
C ALA A 776 -43.09 -16.16 -54.11
N ILE A 777 -43.86 -17.26 -54.23
CA ILE A 777 -45.29 -17.32 -53.86
C ILE A 777 -45.49 -17.25 -52.33
N ALA A 778 -44.56 -17.79 -51.53
CA ALA A 778 -44.64 -17.75 -50.07
C ALA A 778 -44.24 -16.36 -49.50
N ALA A 779 -43.16 -15.75 -50.01
CA ALA A 779 -42.68 -14.44 -49.58
C ALA A 779 -43.71 -13.31 -49.80
N GLN A 780 -44.54 -13.42 -50.85
CA GLN A 780 -45.62 -12.47 -51.11
C GLN A 780 -46.69 -12.44 -50.00
N ARG A 781 -46.88 -13.55 -49.27
CA ARG A 781 -47.85 -13.65 -48.17
C ARG A 781 -47.35 -13.01 -46.87
N ASP A 782 -46.08 -13.18 -46.55
CA ASP A 782 -45.49 -12.66 -45.28
C ASP A 782 -45.31 -11.14 -45.27
N LEU A 783 -45.05 -10.52 -46.43
CA LEU A 783 -44.97 -9.06 -46.58
C LEU A 783 -46.31 -8.36 -46.28
N GLN A 784 -47.45 -9.04 -46.50
CA GLN A 784 -48.78 -8.50 -46.20
C GLN A 784 -49.03 -8.37 -44.69
N THR A 785 -48.57 -9.32 -43.89
CA THR A 785 -48.83 -9.36 -42.43
C THR A 785 -48.03 -8.32 -41.64
N ARG A 786 -46.85 -7.90 -42.12
CA ARG A 786 -46.01 -6.88 -41.46
C ARG A 786 -46.50 -5.44 -41.68
N ILE A 787 -47.17 -5.17 -42.81
CA ILE A 787 -47.74 -3.86 -43.12
C ILE A 787 -48.90 -3.51 -42.16
N ASP A 788 -49.67 -4.52 -41.73
CA ASP A 788 -50.85 -4.32 -40.87
C ASP A 788 -50.49 -4.02 -39.38
N GLY A 789 -49.31 -4.44 -38.90
CA GLY A 789 -48.87 -4.22 -37.51
C GLY A 789 -48.33 -2.81 -37.23
N ILE A 790 -47.61 -2.22 -38.19
CA ILE A 790 -46.99 -0.88 -38.05
C ILE A 790 -48.05 0.24 -38.04
N ALA A 791 -49.22 0.01 -38.65
CA ALA A 791 -50.33 0.97 -38.69
C ALA A 791 -51.18 1.04 -37.40
N ARG A 792 -50.91 0.16 -36.41
CA ARG A 792 -51.62 0.12 -35.11
C ARG A 792 -50.88 0.95 -34.05
N ASP A 793 -49.57 0.76 -33.93
CA ASP A 793 -48.77 1.35 -32.86
C ASP A 793 -48.59 2.88 -33.00
N ALA A 794 -48.72 3.43 -34.21
CA ALA A 794 -48.74 4.87 -34.45
C ALA A 794 -50.03 5.56 -33.98
N ARG A 795 -51.13 4.82 -33.78
CA ARG A 795 -52.43 5.38 -33.37
C ARG A 795 -52.55 5.60 -31.85
N GLU A 796 -51.94 4.73 -31.04
CA GLU A 796 -52.02 4.79 -29.57
C GLU A 796 -51.16 5.92 -28.94
N HIS A 797 -50.09 6.35 -29.61
CA HIS A 797 -49.23 7.45 -29.13
C HIS A 797 -49.88 8.84 -29.30
N ASP A 798 -50.56 9.07 -30.43
CA ASP A 798 -51.26 10.33 -30.71
C ASP A 798 -52.45 10.58 -29.75
N GLU A 799 -53.09 9.53 -29.25
CA GLU A 799 -54.19 9.62 -28.27
C GLU A 799 -53.72 10.07 -26.87
N SER A 800 -52.48 9.72 -26.47
CA SER A 800 -51.94 10.06 -25.14
C SER A 800 -51.43 11.51 -25.02
N VAL A 801 -50.91 12.09 -26.12
CA VAL A 801 -50.46 13.49 -26.17
C VAL A 801 -51.65 14.48 -26.20
N ALA A 802 -52.78 14.07 -26.80
CA ALA A 802 -54.00 14.88 -26.82
C ALA A 802 -54.63 15.05 -25.41
N ALA A 803 -54.62 14.00 -24.59
CA ALA A 803 -55.24 13.99 -23.26
C ALA A 803 -54.55 14.93 -22.24
N LEU A 804 -53.21 15.08 -22.30
CA LEU A 804 -52.48 15.98 -21.39
C LEU A 804 -52.61 17.47 -21.79
N THR A 805 -52.74 17.73 -23.09
CA THR A 805 -52.90 19.09 -23.65
C THR A 805 -54.24 19.72 -23.25
N GLU A 806 -55.29 18.91 -23.18
CA GLU A 806 -56.63 19.32 -22.73
C GLU A 806 -56.65 19.77 -21.26
N ARG A 807 -55.92 19.08 -20.38
CA ARG A 807 -55.89 19.38 -18.93
C ARG A 807 -55.09 20.65 -18.57
N LEU A 808 -54.09 21.00 -19.37
CA LEU A 808 -53.24 22.19 -19.18
C LEU A 808 -53.76 23.44 -19.90
N GLY A 809 -54.90 23.33 -20.60
CA GLY A 809 -55.60 24.46 -21.23
C GLY A 809 -54.86 25.09 -22.41
N ILE A 810 -54.01 24.34 -23.11
CA ILE A 810 -53.24 24.83 -24.26
C ILE A 810 -54.09 24.67 -25.53
N ALA A 811 -54.29 25.75 -26.30
CA ALA A 811 -55.12 25.73 -27.49
C ALA A 811 -54.55 24.76 -28.55
N ALA A 812 -55.34 23.77 -28.96
CA ALA A 812 -54.96 22.74 -29.93
C ALA A 812 -54.91 23.30 -31.35
N SER A 813 -53.77 23.89 -31.72
CA SER A 813 -53.48 24.32 -33.09
C SER A 813 -52.10 23.82 -33.51
N GLY A 814 -51.99 22.52 -33.82
CA GLY A 814 -50.74 21.86 -34.23
C GLY A 814 -50.73 20.37 -33.93
N GLY A 815 -49.88 19.60 -34.63
CA GLY A 815 -49.67 18.17 -34.36
C GLY A 815 -48.96 17.90 -33.03
N GLY A 816 -48.97 16.65 -32.56
CA GLY A 816 -48.53 16.28 -31.19
C GLY A 816 -47.12 16.75 -30.77
N VAL A 817 -46.21 16.97 -31.73
CA VAL A 817 -44.82 17.43 -31.44
C VAL A 817 -44.76 18.91 -31.03
N THR A 818 -45.56 19.79 -31.63
CA THR A 818 -45.53 21.24 -31.32
C THR A 818 -46.21 21.58 -29.99
N LEU A 819 -47.13 20.73 -29.50
CA LEU A 819 -47.82 20.93 -28.23
C LEU A 819 -46.94 20.60 -27.01
N LEU A 820 -45.99 19.67 -27.15
CA LEU A 820 -45.05 19.28 -26.09
C LEU A 820 -43.94 20.33 -25.85
N GLU A 821 -43.50 21.07 -26.87
CA GLU A 821 -42.47 22.12 -26.72
C GLU A 821 -42.99 23.35 -25.95
N GLY A 822 -44.27 23.69 -26.10
CA GLY A 822 -44.92 24.82 -25.39
C GLY A 822 -45.10 24.60 -23.89
N MET A 823 -45.31 23.36 -23.44
CA MET A 823 -45.47 23.01 -22.02
C MET A 823 -44.17 23.17 -21.22
N ARG A 824 -43.02 22.86 -21.83
CA ARG A 824 -41.69 22.92 -21.21
C ARG A 824 -41.25 24.34 -20.84
N ALA A 825 -41.55 25.33 -21.69
CA ALA A 825 -41.15 26.71 -21.48
C ALA A 825 -41.91 27.39 -20.31
N ARG A 826 -43.17 27.02 -20.09
CA ARG A 826 -44.05 27.66 -19.09
C ARG A 826 -43.77 27.20 -17.65
N LEU A 827 -43.32 25.96 -17.47
CA LEU A 827 -42.98 25.37 -16.16
C LEU A 827 -41.72 26.01 -15.52
N SER A 828 -40.74 26.39 -16.34
CA SER A 828 -39.48 26.98 -15.87
C SER A 828 -39.64 28.39 -15.30
N ALA A 829 -40.58 29.20 -15.83
CA ALA A 829 -40.77 30.59 -15.41
C ALA A 829 -41.50 30.71 -14.07
N ALA A 830 -42.43 29.80 -13.76
CA ALA A 830 -43.25 29.86 -12.54
C ALA A 830 -42.47 29.54 -11.24
N ARG A 831 -41.41 28.73 -11.29
CA ARG A 831 -40.61 28.33 -10.10
C ARG A 831 -39.78 29.46 -9.51
N SER A 832 -39.32 30.42 -10.32
CA SER A 832 -38.39 31.46 -9.88
C SER A 832 -39.06 32.61 -9.10
N THR A 833 -40.33 32.91 -9.37
CA THR A 833 -41.01 34.09 -8.81
C THR A 833 -41.51 33.89 -7.38
N ALA A 834 -41.85 32.65 -6.98
CA ALA A 834 -42.43 32.37 -5.67
C ALA A 834 -41.46 32.53 -4.49
N SER A 835 -40.16 32.27 -4.69
CA SER A 835 -39.15 32.30 -3.61
C SER A 835 -38.76 33.71 -3.15
N VAL A 836 -38.99 34.75 -3.96
CA VAL A 836 -38.53 36.12 -3.68
C VAL A 836 -39.56 36.90 -2.84
N LEU A 837 -40.85 36.57 -2.94
CA LEU A 837 -41.93 37.27 -2.24
C LEU A 837 -41.95 36.98 -0.73
N GLU A 838 -41.65 35.75 -0.31
CA GLU A 838 -41.73 35.31 1.10
C GLU A 838 -40.71 36.03 2.01
N ALA A 839 -39.50 36.31 1.52
CA ALA A 839 -38.43 36.92 2.32
C ALA A 839 -38.65 38.41 2.65
N LEU A 840 -39.46 39.12 1.86
CA LEU A 840 -39.65 40.57 2.02
C LEU A 840 -40.77 40.91 3.03
N GLU A 841 -41.77 40.05 3.19
CA GLU A 841 -42.92 40.28 4.10
C GLU A 841 -42.53 40.19 5.59
N GLU A 842 -41.59 39.31 5.95
CA GLU A 842 -41.14 39.10 7.33
C GLU A 842 -40.37 40.32 7.90
N SER A 843 -39.64 41.05 7.04
CA SER A 843 -38.84 42.23 7.42
C SER A 843 -39.69 43.42 7.89
N ILE A 844 -40.87 43.62 7.29
CA ILE A 844 -41.76 44.76 7.58
C ILE A 844 -42.39 44.66 8.97
N ALA A 845 -42.73 43.45 9.41
CA ALA A 845 -43.42 43.23 10.69
C ALA A 845 -42.52 43.57 11.89
N GLY A 846 -41.24 43.18 11.85
CA GLY A 846 -40.31 43.39 12.97
C GLY A 846 -40.01 44.87 13.27
N ARG A 847 -39.79 45.67 12.24
CA ARG A 847 -39.39 47.09 12.40
C ARG A 847 -40.51 48.00 12.89
N SER A 848 -41.77 47.63 12.66
CA SER A 848 -42.93 48.41 13.13
C SER A 848 -43.14 48.31 14.65
N ALA A 849 -42.71 47.20 15.29
CA ALA A 849 -42.83 47.02 16.74
C ALA A 849 -41.78 47.82 17.53
N GLU A 850 -40.56 47.98 16.99
CA GLU A 850 -39.47 48.74 17.62
C GLU A 850 -39.86 50.22 17.86
N MET A 851 -40.60 50.82 16.93
CA MET A 851 -41.02 52.22 17.04
C MET A 851 -41.92 52.51 18.25
N ALA A 852 -42.84 51.60 18.58
CA ALA A 852 -43.81 51.81 19.66
C ALA A 852 -43.16 51.74 21.06
N ALA A 853 -42.05 50.99 21.20
CA ALA A 853 -41.36 50.84 22.48
C ALA A 853 -40.59 52.11 22.89
N GLU A 854 -39.99 52.81 21.93
CA GLU A 854 -39.18 54.01 22.20
C GLU A 854 -40.06 55.22 22.60
N ASP A 855 -41.27 55.35 22.05
CA ASP A 855 -42.23 56.40 22.46
C ASP A 855 -42.59 56.31 23.96
N ALA A 856 -42.65 55.10 24.52
CA ALA A 856 -42.97 54.88 25.94
C ALA A 856 -41.84 55.29 26.90
N ARG A 857 -40.57 55.10 26.50
CA ARG A 857 -39.40 55.44 27.34
C ARG A 857 -39.24 56.94 27.57
N HIS A 858 -39.45 57.74 26.52
CA HIS A 858 -39.34 59.19 26.60
C HIS A 858 -40.29 59.81 27.66
N ALA A 859 -41.50 59.28 27.78
CA ALA A 859 -42.49 59.79 28.73
C ALA A 859 -42.14 59.51 30.20
N ALA A 860 -41.51 58.37 30.49
CA ALA A 860 -41.17 57.96 31.85
C ALA A 860 -40.02 58.79 32.45
N ALA A 861 -39.02 59.13 31.64
CA ALA A 861 -37.84 59.86 32.09
C ALA A 861 -38.15 61.31 32.52
N TRP A 862 -39.06 62.01 31.82
CA TRP A 862 -39.50 63.37 32.19
C TRP A 862 -40.12 63.46 33.58
N ALA A 863 -40.92 62.45 33.97
CA ALA A 863 -41.63 62.45 35.25
C ALA A 863 -40.69 62.37 36.48
N SER A 864 -39.45 61.86 36.32
CA SER A 864 -38.51 61.64 37.42
C SER A 864 -37.73 62.91 37.85
N LEU A 865 -37.71 63.96 37.02
CA LEU A 865 -36.90 65.16 37.22
C LEU A 865 -37.59 66.29 38.01
N THR A 866 -38.91 66.18 38.22
CA THR A 866 -39.72 67.28 38.75
C THR A 866 -39.34 67.71 40.18
N ALA A 867 -38.96 66.77 41.06
CA ALA A 867 -38.65 67.08 42.47
C ALA A 867 -37.31 67.83 42.67
N LEU A 868 -36.30 67.56 41.84
CA LEU A 868 -34.99 68.21 41.91
C LEU A 868 -35.03 69.65 41.39
N LEU A 869 -35.88 69.93 40.40
CA LEU A 869 -36.11 71.28 39.88
C LEU A 869 -36.61 72.24 40.97
N GLU A 870 -37.46 71.77 41.88
CA GLU A 870 -38.00 72.55 43.00
C GLU A 870 -36.95 72.87 44.09
N GLU A 871 -36.10 71.90 44.47
CA GLU A 871 -35.10 72.05 45.55
C GLU A 871 -33.93 72.96 45.18
N THR A 872 -33.49 72.94 43.92
CA THR A 872 -32.39 73.81 43.44
C THR A 872 -32.87 75.18 42.96
N GLY A 873 -34.19 75.42 42.93
CA GLY A 873 -34.79 76.64 42.40
C GLY A 873 -34.65 76.81 40.88
N ALA A 874 -34.56 75.70 40.13
CA ALA A 874 -34.32 75.69 38.69
C ALA A 874 -35.63 75.59 37.88
N THR A 875 -35.76 76.38 36.80
CA THR A 875 -37.01 76.47 36.00
C THR A 875 -37.02 75.62 34.73
N ASP A 876 -35.89 75.04 34.34
CA ASP A 876 -35.70 74.20 33.17
C ASP A 876 -34.55 73.20 33.37
N LEU A 877 -34.40 72.28 32.42
CA LEU A 877 -33.31 71.28 32.41
C LEU A 877 -31.91 71.95 32.45
N GLN A 878 -31.78 73.18 31.95
CA GLN A 878 -30.52 73.92 31.90
C GLN A 878 -30.14 74.53 33.26
N GLY A 879 -31.11 75.10 33.98
CA GLY A 879 -30.94 75.68 35.32
C GLY A 879 -30.64 74.63 36.39
N LEU A 880 -31.20 73.42 36.27
CA LEU A 880 -30.90 72.31 37.18
C LEU A 880 -29.45 71.87 37.03
N GLY A 881 -28.96 71.82 35.78
CA GLY A 881 -27.56 71.54 35.49
C GLY A 881 -26.60 72.53 36.17
N ALA A 882 -26.88 73.84 36.16
CA ALA A 882 -25.98 74.84 36.74
C ALA A 882 -25.86 74.79 38.27
N ALA A 883 -26.89 74.29 38.99
CA ALA A 883 -26.86 74.15 40.44
C ALA A 883 -26.07 72.91 40.89
N ILE A 884 -26.20 71.81 40.14
CA ILE A 884 -25.40 70.58 40.29
C ILE A 884 -23.90 70.92 40.18
N GLU A 885 -23.53 71.75 39.21
CA GLU A 885 -22.13 72.12 38.97
C GLU A 885 -21.46 72.89 40.13
N ARG A 886 -22.16 73.81 40.81
CA ARG A 886 -21.57 74.54 41.95
C ARG A 886 -21.34 73.65 43.18
N SER A 887 -22.30 72.76 43.45
CA SER A 887 -22.21 71.78 44.54
C SER A 887 -21.04 70.80 44.35
N ARG A 888 -20.85 70.39 43.09
CA ARG A 888 -19.73 69.57 42.62
C ARG A 888 -18.39 70.28 42.81
N ALA A 889 -18.27 71.55 42.41
CA ALA A 889 -17.01 72.31 42.49
C ALA A 889 -16.45 72.44 43.93
N ALA A 890 -17.29 72.71 44.93
CA ALA A 890 -16.85 72.88 46.32
C ALA A 890 -16.34 71.58 46.96
N ARG A 891 -16.98 70.43 46.68
CA ARG A 891 -16.50 69.12 47.14
C ARG A 891 -15.25 68.69 46.39
N ALA A 892 -15.21 68.93 45.08
CA ALA A 892 -14.06 68.64 44.24
C ALA A 892 -12.80 69.34 44.78
N LEU A 893 -12.87 70.60 45.21
CA LEU A 893 -11.72 71.31 45.77
C LEU A 893 -11.20 70.74 47.10
N ARG A 894 -12.08 70.30 48.02
CA ARG A 894 -11.65 69.67 49.29
C ARG A 894 -11.00 68.32 49.05
N HIS A 895 -11.60 67.53 48.16
CA HIS A 895 -11.05 66.25 47.75
C HIS A 895 -9.70 66.46 47.04
N ALA A 896 -9.61 67.45 46.15
CA ALA A 896 -8.40 67.75 45.37
C ALA A 896 -7.19 68.13 46.24
N VAL A 897 -7.36 68.77 47.41
CA VAL A 897 -6.24 69.03 48.34
C VAL A 897 -5.72 67.73 48.96
N SER A 898 -6.62 66.91 49.49
CA SER A 898 -6.26 65.62 50.10
C SER A 898 -5.70 64.65 49.06
N GLU A 899 -6.25 64.68 47.84
CA GLU A 899 -5.73 63.93 46.70
C GLU A 899 -4.37 64.45 46.28
N ALA A 900 -4.13 65.76 46.24
CA ALA A 900 -2.82 66.28 45.88
C ALA A 900 -1.74 65.83 46.88
N GLU A 901 -2.03 65.82 48.19
CA GLU A 901 -1.12 65.31 49.22
C GLU A 901 -0.88 63.80 49.11
N ALA A 902 -1.96 63.02 48.98
CA ALA A 902 -1.87 61.58 48.78
C ALA A 902 -1.15 61.25 47.46
N ALA A 903 -1.36 62.02 46.40
CA ALA A 903 -0.72 61.86 45.10
C ALA A 903 0.78 62.14 45.17
N ILE A 904 1.23 63.12 45.95
CA ILE A 904 2.67 63.38 46.14
C ILE A 904 3.34 62.18 46.81
N VAL A 905 2.77 61.67 47.91
CA VAL A 905 3.34 60.52 48.65
C VAL A 905 3.23 59.23 47.85
N ALA A 906 2.08 58.97 47.21
CA ALA A 906 1.87 57.80 46.37
C ALA A 906 2.80 57.80 45.13
N ALA A 907 3.04 58.96 44.52
CA ALA A 907 3.97 59.10 43.40
C ALA A 907 5.44 59.26 43.84
N GLY A 908 5.71 59.22 45.15
CA GLY A 908 7.01 59.47 45.76
C GLY A 908 7.89 58.24 45.95
N ASP A 909 7.47 57.07 45.45
CA ASP A 909 8.19 55.80 45.50
C ASP A 909 8.75 55.46 46.91
N GLY A 910 7.95 55.69 47.96
CA GLY A 910 8.25 55.32 49.35
C GLY A 910 9.00 56.37 50.17
N LYS A 911 9.29 57.55 49.60
CA LYS A 911 9.91 58.68 50.32
C LYS A 911 8.87 59.51 51.09
N GLY A 912 9.30 60.19 52.15
CA GLY A 912 8.41 61.04 52.96
C GLY A 912 7.98 62.32 52.22
N LEU A 913 6.82 62.87 52.59
CA LEU A 913 6.26 64.09 51.96
C LEU A 913 7.27 65.26 51.96
N ASP A 914 8.01 65.46 53.05
CA ASP A 914 8.99 66.55 53.17
C ASP A 914 10.24 66.31 52.29
N GLU A 915 10.71 65.07 52.16
CA GLU A 915 11.84 64.70 51.30
C GLU A 915 11.50 64.87 49.81
N LEU A 916 10.25 64.58 49.44
CA LEU A 916 9.73 64.74 48.09
C LEU A 916 9.55 66.20 47.70
N VAL A 917 9.06 67.03 48.62
CA VAL A 917 8.93 68.47 48.41
C VAL A 917 10.31 69.14 48.30
N ALA A 918 11.30 68.72 49.12
CA ALA A 918 12.67 69.24 49.05
C ALA A 918 13.40 68.90 47.73
N SER A 919 13.08 67.75 47.10
CA SER A 919 13.70 67.32 45.84
C SER A 919 13.44 68.25 44.63
N LEU A 920 12.55 69.24 44.80
CA LEU A 920 12.24 70.27 43.83
C LEU A 920 13.06 71.57 43.98
N GLU A 921 13.79 71.78 45.09
CA GLU A 921 14.42 73.09 45.38
C GLU A 921 15.58 73.47 44.44
N ASP A 922 16.22 72.49 43.78
CA ASP A 922 17.40 72.70 42.90
C ASP A 922 17.20 72.27 41.42
N VAL A 923 15.96 72.00 40.99
CA VAL A 923 15.71 71.48 39.63
C VAL A 923 15.03 72.53 38.74
N ASP A 924 15.68 72.87 37.62
CA ASP A 924 15.13 73.75 36.59
C ASP A 924 13.93 73.10 35.88
N ALA A 925 12.73 73.64 36.14
CA ALA A 925 11.46 73.14 35.63
C ALA A 925 11.34 73.25 34.10
N ASP A 926 12.04 74.19 33.46
CA ASP A 926 11.89 74.46 32.03
C ASP A 926 12.67 73.45 31.16
N GLY A 927 13.73 72.81 31.70
CA GLY A 927 14.53 71.80 31.01
C GLY A 927 14.10 70.34 31.22
N LEU A 928 13.32 70.05 32.27
CA LEU A 928 12.93 68.68 32.67
C LEU A 928 12.10 67.96 31.61
N ALA A 929 11.11 68.64 31.03
CA ALA A 929 10.19 68.03 30.06
C ALA A 929 10.92 67.60 28.77
N VAL A 930 11.85 68.43 28.27
CA VAL A 930 12.66 68.15 27.08
C VAL A 930 13.60 66.98 27.32
N ARG A 931 14.23 66.92 28.50
CA ARG A 931 15.14 65.83 28.85
C ARG A 931 14.42 64.50 29.01
N ILE A 932 13.25 64.50 29.67
CA ILE A 932 12.40 63.31 29.80
C ILE A 932 11.92 62.87 28.42
N GLN A 933 11.43 63.77 27.57
CA GLN A 933 10.97 63.40 26.22
C GLN A 933 12.09 62.79 25.37
N SER A 934 13.30 63.32 25.45
CA SER A 934 14.47 62.76 24.76
C SER A 934 14.82 61.36 25.26
N LEU A 935 14.87 61.16 26.58
CA LEU A 935 15.21 59.87 27.18
C LEU A 935 14.08 58.84 27.05
N SER A 936 12.81 59.25 27.14
CA SER A 936 11.64 58.39 26.86
C SER A 936 11.60 57.98 25.39
N GLY A 937 11.99 58.86 24.45
CA GLY A 937 12.15 58.51 23.04
C GLY A 937 13.25 57.46 22.81
N GLN A 938 14.40 57.61 23.49
CA GLN A 938 15.46 56.60 23.49
C GLN A 938 15.00 55.29 24.15
N LEU A 939 14.21 55.35 25.21
CA LEU A 939 13.67 54.18 25.91
C LEU A 939 12.66 53.43 25.02
N THR A 940 11.80 54.13 24.28
CA THR A 940 10.88 53.50 23.31
C THR A 940 11.66 52.80 22.21
N GLN A 941 12.67 53.47 21.64
CA GLN A 941 13.54 52.85 20.64
C GLN A 941 14.24 51.60 21.20
N LEU A 942 14.79 51.68 22.41
CA LEU A 942 15.45 50.55 23.07
C LEU A 942 14.45 49.43 23.41
N ASN A 943 13.21 49.74 23.77
CA ASN A 943 12.16 48.74 24.01
C ASN A 943 11.76 48.02 22.72
N ASP A 944 11.67 48.73 21.59
CA ASP A 944 11.42 48.14 20.27
C ASP A 944 12.61 47.28 19.83
N GLU A 945 13.83 47.72 20.09
CA GLU A 945 15.05 46.94 19.87
C GLU A 945 15.09 45.68 20.76
N VAL A 946 14.68 45.76 22.03
CA VAL A 946 14.54 44.58 22.92
C VAL A 946 13.45 43.64 22.42
N ALA A 947 12.28 44.14 22.02
CA ALA A 947 11.21 43.32 21.49
C ALA A 947 11.63 42.61 20.19
N THR A 948 12.35 43.31 19.32
CA THR A 948 12.90 42.77 18.08
C THR A 948 13.96 41.70 18.37
N ALA A 949 14.91 41.98 19.27
CA ALA A 949 15.94 41.02 19.67
C ALA A 949 15.36 39.80 20.39
N ALA A 950 14.34 39.99 21.24
CA ALA A 950 13.65 38.91 21.94
C ALA A 950 12.83 38.04 20.98
N SER A 951 12.16 38.64 19.99
CA SER A 951 11.50 37.90 18.91
C SER A 951 12.53 37.11 18.10
N ALA A 952 13.62 37.75 17.67
CA ALA A 952 14.68 37.10 16.91
C ALA A 952 15.30 35.92 17.67
N HIS A 953 15.57 36.07 18.97
CA HIS A 953 16.04 34.97 19.82
C HIS A 953 14.98 33.86 19.97
N GLY A 954 13.71 34.22 20.17
CA GLY A 954 12.61 33.26 20.26
C GLY A 954 12.35 32.50 18.95
N ASP A 955 12.50 33.16 17.81
CA ASP A 955 12.39 32.58 16.47
C ASP A 955 13.58 31.64 16.20
N ALA A 956 14.81 32.10 16.45
CA ALA A 956 16.01 31.27 16.33
C ALA A 956 15.94 30.02 17.22
N ARG A 957 15.45 30.16 18.46
CA ARG A 957 15.29 29.05 19.40
C ARG A 957 14.19 28.08 18.99
N ARG A 958 13.07 28.56 18.42
CA ARG A 958 12.03 27.70 17.85
C ARG A 958 12.52 26.92 16.63
N VAL A 959 13.29 27.57 15.75
CA VAL A 959 13.92 26.91 14.59
C VAL A 959 14.90 25.84 15.06
N PHE A 960 15.76 26.13 16.04
CA PHE A 960 16.70 25.17 16.61
C PHE A 960 16.00 23.97 17.28
N ALA A 961 14.99 24.24 18.12
CA ALA A 961 14.22 23.17 18.79
C ALA A 961 13.42 22.31 17.79
N GLY A 962 12.91 22.90 16.70
CA GLY A 962 12.26 22.15 15.62
C GLY A 962 13.21 21.19 14.90
N LEU A 963 14.48 21.58 14.73
CA LEU A 963 15.52 20.72 14.16
C LEU A 963 15.94 19.59 15.12
N GLU A 964 15.98 19.82 16.44
CA GLU A 964 16.21 18.76 17.42
C GLU A 964 15.08 17.72 17.44
N ALA A 965 13.81 18.15 17.37
CA ALA A 965 12.67 17.24 17.32
C ALA A 965 12.64 16.39 16.03
N GLN A 966 13.08 16.93 14.90
CA GLN A 966 13.22 16.18 13.64
C GLN A 966 14.29 15.08 13.70
N SER A 967 15.28 15.19 14.60
CA SER A 967 16.32 14.16 14.78
C SER A 967 15.76 12.85 15.33
N GLY A 968 14.74 12.91 16.20
CA GLY A 968 14.08 11.72 16.78
C GLY A 968 13.24 10.96 15.76
N SER A 969 12.47 11.68 14.94
CA SER A 969 11.64 11.12 13.86
C SER A 969 12.46 10.39 12.78
N SER A 970 13.69 10.84 12.50
CA SER A 970 14.56 10.18 11.52
C SER A 970 15.09 8.82 12.00
N ALA A 971 15.22 8.61 13.31
CA ALA A 971 15.68 7.33 13.86
C ALA A 971 14.56 6.27 13.78
N ASP A 972 13.32 6.67 14.09
CA ASP A 972 12.14 5.81 13.97
C ASP A 972 11.90 5.42 12.50
N ALA A 973 11.95 6.39 11.58
CA ALA A 973 11.82 6.14 10.14
C ALA A 973 12.93 5.22 9.58
N ALA A 974 14.14 5.28 10.14
CA ALA A 974 15.23 4.39 9.74
C ALA A 974 15.03 2.95 10.27
N SER A 975 14.53 2.82 11.50
CA SER A 975 14.14 1.53 12.07
C SER A 975 13.00 0.89 11.26
N ASP A 976 11.96 1.67 10.93
CA ASP A 976 10.81 1.21 10.15
C ASP A 976 11.21 0.83 8.71
N ALA A 977 12.17 1.54 8.11
CA ALA A 977 12.73 1.17 6.80
C ALA A 977 13.47 -0.18 6.84
N GLU A 978 14.29 -0.44 7.86
CA GLU A 978 14.96 -1.74 8.01
C GLU A 978 13.98 -2.88 8.33
N GLN A 979 12.94 -2.61 9.13
CA GLN A 979 11.84 -3.56 9.38
C GLN A 979 11.12 -3.93 8.07
N ALA A 980 10.70 -2.95 7.27
CA ALA A 980 10.03 -3.17 5.98
C ALA A 980 10.94 -3.90 4.99
N ARG A 981 12.26 -3.65 5.02
CA ARG A 981 13.24 -4.38 4.21
C ARG A 981 13.36 -5.85 4.62
N ALA A 982 13.37 -6.14 5.91
CA ALA A 982 13.40 -7.51 6.41
C ALA A 982 12.12 -8.27 6.01
N GLU A 983 10.97 -7.62 6.10
CA GLU A 983 9.68 -8.18 5.68
C GLU A 983 9.65 -8.48 4.18
N LEU A 984 10.18 -7.60 3.33
CA LEU A 984 10.36 -7.85 1.90
C LEU A 984 11.22 -9.08 1.62
N ALA A 985 12.28 -9.30 2.39
CA ALA A 985 13.17 -10.45 2.20
C ALA A 985 12.44 -11.77 2.50
N VAL A 986 11.70 -11.81 3.61
CA VAL A 986 10.87 -12.97 4.00
C VAL A 986 9.80 -13.26 2.96
N LEU A 987 9.09 -12.23 2.50
CA LEU A 987 8.04 -12.38 1.48
C LEU A 987 8.62 -12.81 0.13
N ALA A 988 9.83 -12.37 -0.23
CA ALA A 988 10.50 -12.83 -1.45
C ALA A 988 10.84 -14.33 -1.36
N GLU A 989 11.39 -14.79 -0.23
CA GLU A 989 11.70 -16.21 -0.01
C GLU A 989 10.45 -17.08 -0.06
N ASP A 990 9.37 -16.68 0.62
CA ASP A 990 8.11 -17.42 0.63
C ASP A 990 7.47 -17.48 -0.77
N PHE A 991 7.48 -16.37 -1.52
CA PHE A 991 7.01 -16.37 -2.91
C PHE A 991 7.81 -17.34 -3.79
N ILE A 992 9.14 -17.33 -3.68
CA ILE A 992 10.01 -18.22 -4.47
C ILE A 992 9.71 -19.68 -4.12
N LEU A 993 9.56 -20.00 -2.84
CA LEU A 993 9.21 -21.35 -2.39
C LEU A 993 7.87 -21.79 -2.97
N LYS A 994 6.81 -21.02 -2.75
CA LYS A 994 5.45 -21.33 -3.25
C LYS A 994 5.40 -21.47 -4.76
N ARG A 995 6.14 -20.61 -5.47
CA ARG A 995 6.21 -20.68 -6.93
C ARG A 995 6.95 -21.93 -7.40
N THR A 996 8.05 -22.31 -6.75
CA THR A 996 8.77 -23.56 -7.04
C THR A 996 7.91 -24.78 -6.75
N GLU A 997 7.17 -24.80 -5.64
CA GLU A 997 6.20 -25.87 -5.31
C GLU A 997 5.14 -26.02 -6.40
N ALA A 998 4.51 -24.91 -6.81
CA ALA A 998 3.49 -24.91 -7.85
C ALA A 998 4.04 -25.33 -9.23
N VAL A 999 5.24 -24.88 -9.62
CA VAL A 999 5.87 -25.26 -10.90
C VAL A 999 6.22 -26.74 -10.90
N THR A 1000 6.79 -27.25 -9.80
CA THR A 1000 7.18 -28.66 -9.67
C THR A 1000 5.95 -29.56 -9.70
N LEU A 1001 4.88 -29.19 -8.99
CA LEU A 1001 3.63 -29.95 -8.97
C LEU A 1001 2.96 -29.97 -10.34
N ARG A 1002 2.92 -28.83 -11.05
CA ARG A 1002 2.40 -28.77 -12.42
C ARG A 1002 3.18 -29.68 -13.37
N TRP A 1003 4.51 -29.65 -13.28
CA TRP A 1003 5.37 -30.52 -14.08
C TRP A 1003 5.10 -32.00 -13.79
N ALA A 1004 4.93 -32.38 -12.53
CA ALA A 1004 4.60 -33.75 -12.14
C ALA A 1004 3.22 -34.20 -12.67
N ILE A 1005 2.21 -33.33 -12.62
CA ILE A 1005 0.88 -33.57 -13.21
C ILE A 1005 1.00 -33.79 -14.72
N GLU A 1006 1.78 -32.95 -15.40
CA GLU A 1006 1.99 -33.03 -16.86
C GLU A 1006 2.71 -34.32 -17.27
N GLN A 1007 3.78 -34.69 -16.56
CA GLN A 1007 4.49 -35.95 -16.80
C GLN A 1007 3.62 -37.19 -16.53
N TYR A 1008 2.76 -37.15 -15.52
CA TYR A 1008 1.83 -38.24 -15.25
C TYR A 1008 0.74 -38.34 -16.34
N ARG A 1009 0.27 -37.20 -16.85
CA ARG A 1009 -0.67 -37.10 -17.97
C ARG A 1009 -0.09 -37.71 -19.25
N GLU A 1010 1.10 -37.28 -19.66
CA GLU A 1010 1.80 -37.81 -20.85
C GLU A 1010 1.96 -39.35 -20.80
N ARG A 1011 2.23 -39.92 -19.63
CA ARG A 1011 2.46 -41.38 -19.49
C ARG A 1011 1.19 -42.24 -19.51
N HIS A 1012 0.01 -41.69 -19.18
CA HIS A 1012 -1.21 -42.48 -18.98
C HIS A 1012 -2.38 -42.09 -19.90
N GLN A 1013 -2.31 -40.95 -20.59
CA GLN A 1013 -3.38 -40.47 -21.46
C GLN A 1013 -3.46 -41.24 -22.80
N ASP A 1014 -2.34 -41.62 -23.38
CA ASP A 1014 -2.29 -42.29 -24.70
C ASP A 1014 -2.89 -43.72 -24.67
N PRO A 1015 -2.58 -44.61 -23.72
CA PRO A 1015 -3.15 -45.95 -23.69
C PRO A 1015 -4.67 -45.96 -23.48
N MET A 1016 -5.18 -45.06 -22.63
CA MET A 1016 -6.61 -44.93 -22.36
C MET A 1016 -7.38 -44.41 -23.58
N LEU A 1017 -6.85 -43.40 -24.27
CA LEU A 1017 -7.48 -42.84 -25.47
C LEU A 1017 -7.43 -43.79 -26.66
N LEU A 1018 -6.35 -44.55 -26.81
CA LEU A 1018 -6.27 -45.63 -27.80
C LEU A 1018 -7.38 -46.66 -27.53
N ARG A 1019 -7.54 -47.09 -26.28
CA ARG A 1019 -8.59 -48.05 -25.93
C ARG A 1019 -10.01 -47.47 -26.08
N ALA A 1020 -10.23 -46.24 -25.65
CA ALA A 1020 -11.50 -45.54 -25.87
C ALA A 1020 -11.80 -45.37 -27.37
N SER A 1021 -10.79 -45.16 -28.21
CA SER A 1021 -10.94 -45.10 -29.67
C SER A 1021 -11.43 -46.42 -30.25
N GLU A 1022 -10.89 -47.55 -29.78
CA GLU A 1022 -11.32 -48.90 -30.18
C GLU A 1022 -12.77 -49.16 -29.78
N ILE A 1023 -13.13 -48.85 -28.53
CA ILE A 1023 -14.49 -49.02 -28.01
C ILE A 1023 -15.46 -48.11 -28.78
N PHE A 1024 -15.10 -46.85 -28.99
CA PHE A 1024 -15.92 -45.89 -29.72
C PHE A 1024 -16.15 -46.30 -31.18
N ARG A 1025 -15.12 -46.81 -31.85
CA ARG A 1025 -15.24 -47.37 -33.20
C ARG A 1025 -16.25 -48.52 -33.24
N ARG A 1026 -16.29 -49.36 -32.22
CA ARG A 1026 -17.26 -50.47 -32.12
C ARG A 1026 -18.67 -49.98 -31.83
N LEU A 1027 -18.84 -49.08 -30.85
CA LEU A 1027 -20.15 -48.52 -30.49
C LEU A 1027 -20.79 -47.73 -31.65
N THR A 1028 -19.96 -47.13 -32.51
CA THR A 1028 -20.41 -46.39 -33.70
C THR A 1028 -20.47 -47.23 -34.97
N ILE A 1029 -20.27 -48.55 -34.88
CA ILE A 1029 -20.31 -49.51 -36.00
C ILE A 1029 -19.37 -49.07 -37.13
N GLY A 1030 -18.17 -48.62 -36.74
CA GLY A 1030 -17.12 -48.20 -37.67
C GLY A 1030 -17.22 -46.76 -38.15
N ARG A 1031 -18.34 -46.04 -37.93
CA ARG A 1031 -18.56 -44.66 -38.42
C ARG A 1031 -17.50 -43.66 -37.94
N TYR A 1032 -16.86 -43.94 -36.81
CA TYR A 1032 -15.66 -43.24 -36.35
C TYR A 1032 -14.51 -44.22 -36.23
N ALA A 1033 -13.40 -43.94 -36.92
CA ALA A 1033 -12.23 -44.79 -36.98
C ALA A 1033 -11.33 -44.67 -35.74
N ALA A 1034 -11.21 -43.46 -35.18
CA ALA A 1034 -10.35 -43.17 -34.03
C ALA A 1034 -10.74 -41.88 -33.31
N LEU A 1035 -10.23 -41.67 -32.10
CA LEU A 1035 -10.22 -40.38 -31.42
C LEU A 1035 -8.82 -39.76 -31.52
N ARG A 1036 -8.77 -38.44 -31.68
CA ARG A 1036 -7.52 -37.66 -31.71
C ARG A 1036 -7.61 -36.47 -30.77
N ILE A 1037 -6.46 -36.04 -30.27
CA ILE A 1037 -6.35 -34.79 -29.54
C ILE A 1037 -5.62 -33.79 -30.43
N ASP A 1038 -6.26 -32.64 -30.64
CA ASP A 1038 -5.61 -31.48 -31.22
C ASP A 1038 -4.97 -30.66 -30.10
N SER A 1039 -3.66 -30.44 -30.22
CA SER A 1039 -2.81 -29.75 -29.25
C SER A 1039 -2.27 -28.42 -29.79
N ASP A 1040 -2.69 -27.98 -30.99
CA ASP A 1040 -2.16 -26.80 -31.68
C ASP A 1040 -2.73 -25.46 -31.17
N GLY A 1041 -3.12 -25.40 -29.89
CA GLY A 1041 -3.62 -24.19 -29.24
C GLY A 1041 -3.42 -24.23 -27.71
N PRO A 1042 -3.76 -23.14 -27.00
CA PRO A 1042 -3.59 -23.07 -25.53
C PRO A 1042 -4.42 -24.10 -24.75
N ASN A 1043 -5.39 -24.77 -25.41
CA ASN A 1043 -6.26 -25.78 -24.81
C ASN A 1043 -6.36 -27.01 -25.72
N SER A 1044 -6.13 -28.21 -25.18
CA SER A 1044 -6.26 -29.49 -25.88
C SER A 1044 -7.73 -29.84 -26.15
N ARG A 1045 -8.08 -30.23 -27.39
CA ARG A 1045 -9.46 -30.60 -27.77
C ARG A 1045 -9.55 -32.04 -28.26
N LEU A 1046 -10.59 -32.76 -27.85
CA LEU A 1046 -10.87 -34.12 -28.32
C LEU A 1046 -11.66 -34.07 -29.64
N LEU A 1047 -11.24 -34.85 -30.62
CA LEU A 1047 -11.81 -34.88 -31.96
C LEU A 1047 -12.07 -36.33 -32.39
N GLY A 1048 -13.19 -36.58 -33.07
CA GLY A 1048 -13.50 -37.89 -33.67
C GLY A 1048 -13.10 -37.93 -35.14
N LEU A 1049 -12.28 -38.92 -35.52
CA LEU A 1049 -11.94 -39.20 -36.91
C LEU A 1049 -13.00 -40.12 -37.51
N ARG A 1050 -13.63 -39.73 -38.62
CA ARG A 1050 -14.59 -40.57 -39.36
C ARG A 1050 -13.93 -41.79 -40.00
N ASP A 1051 -14.76 -42.75 -40.41
CA ASP A 1051 -14.39 -43.96 -41.16
C ASP A 1051 -13.57 -43.69 -42.44
N ASP A 1052 -13.75 -42.52 -43.05
CA ASP A 1052 -12.98 -42.08 -44.23
C ASP A 1052 -11.49 -41.80 -43.95
N GLY A 1053 -11.10 -41.73 -42.67
CA GLY A 1053 -9.74 -41.50 -42.19
C GLY A 1053 -9.24 -40.05 -42.33
N ARG A 1054 -10.12 -39.09 -42.66
CA ARG A 1054 -9.76 -37.68 -42.92
C ARG A 1054 -10.69 -36.67 -42.30
N THR A 1055 -11.98 -36.97 -42.25
CA THR A 1055 -12.96 -36.05 -41.70
C THR A 1055 -12.83 -36.05 -40.18
N VAL A 1056 -12.38 -34.92 -39.65
CA VAL A 1056 -12.24 -34.69 -38.22
C VAL A 1056 -13.48 -33.94 -37.73
N VAL A 1057 -14.16 -34.50 -36.75
CA VAL A 1057 -15.42 -33.97 -36.21
C VAL A 1057 -15.18 -33.57 -34.75
N ASP A 1058 -15.39 -32.31 -34.45
CA ASP A 1058 -15.42 -31.79 -33.08
C ASP A 1058 -16.59 -32.43 -32.30
N VAL A 1059 -16.40 -32.68 -31.00
CA VAL A 1059 -17.43 -33.30 -30.16
C VAL A 1059 -18.75 -32.51 -30.18
N GLY A 1060 -18.69 -31.18 -30.28
CA GLY A 1060 -19.88 -30.32 -30.38
C GLY A 1060 -20.63 -30.43 -31.71
N ALA A 1061 -20.04 -31.06 -32.74
CA ALA A 1061 -20.67 -31.33 -34.03
C ALA A 1061 -21.17 -32.78 -34.16
N MET A 1062 -21.05 -33.60 -33.11
CA MET A 1062 -21.60 -34.95 -33.06
C MET A 1062 -23.08 -34.91 -32.67
N SER A 1063 -23.87 -35.91 -33.11
CA SER A 1063 -25.25 -36.05 -32.64
C SER A 1063 -25.26 -36.45 -31.16
N GLU A 1064 -26.32 -36.10 -30.42
CA GLU A 1064 -26.46 -36.42 -29.00
C GLU A 1064 -26.18 -37.90 -28.69
N GLY A 1065 -26.77 -38.84 -29.45
CA GLY A 1065 -26.51 -40.27 -29.29
C GLY A 1065 -25.08 -40.71 -29.65
N THR A 1066 -24.35 -39.97 -30.50
CA THR A 1066 -22.92 -40.23 -30.78
C THR A 1066 -22.05 -39.71 -29.64
N THR A 1067 -22.42 -38.58 -29.04
CA THR A 1067 -21.74 -38.01 -27.87
C THR A 1067 -21.94 -38.90 -26.63
N ASP A 1068 -23.13 -39.46 -26.44
CA ASP A 1068 -23.42 -40.47 -25.42
C ASP A 1068 -22.51 -41.71 -25.61
N GLN A 1069 -22.36 -42.21 -26.85
CA GLN A 1069 -21.46 -43.32 -27.17
C GLN A 1069 -19.98 -43.00 -26.93
N LEU A 1070 -19.56 -41.78 -27.21
CA LEU A 1070 -18.19 -41.33 -26.95
C LEU A 1070 -17.90 -41.30 -25.45
N PHE A 1071 -18.82 -40.74 -24.67
CA PHE A 1071 -18.69 -40.70 -23.22
C PHE A 1071 -18.67 -42.12 -22.64
N LEU A 1072 -19.55 -43.01 -23.12
CA LEU A 1072 -19.54 -44.43 -22.75
C LEU A 1072 -18.19 -45.09 -23.07
N ALA A 1073 -17.61 -44.85 -24.25
CA ALA A 1073 -16.33 -45.43 -24.65
C ALA A 1073 -15.17 -44.98 -23.73
N LEU A 1074 -15.13 -43.70 -23.38
CA LEU A 1074 -14.14 -43.17 -22.42
C LEU A 1074 -14.33 -43.76 -21.02
N ARG A 1075 -15.58 -43.92 -20.58
CA ARG A 1075 -15.89 -44.53 -19.28
C ARG A 1075 -15.48 -45.98 -19.22
N LEU A 1076 -15.80 -46.78 -20.22
CA LEU A 1076 -15.44 -48.19 -20.25
C LEU A 1076 -13.92 -48.38 -20.33
N ALA A 1077 -13.21 -47.53 -21.08
CA ALA A 1077 -11.74 -47.54 -21.09
C ALA A 1077 -11.13 -47.22 -19.72
N ALA A 1078 -11.69 -46.25 -18.98
CA ALA A 1078 -11.26 -45.93 -17.62
C ALA A 1078 -11.56 -47.06 -16.62
N VAL A 1079 -12.68 -47.76 -16.78
CA VAL A 1079 -13.04 -48.95 -15.98
C VAL A 1079 -12.05 -50.09 -16.25
N GLU A 1080 -11.76 -50.38 -17.51
CA GLU A 1080 -10.77 -51.40 -17.89
C GLU A 1080 -9.37 -51.09 -17.34
N GLN A 1081 -8.96 -49.82 -17.37
CA GLN A 1081 -7.70 -49.38 -16.77
C GLN A 1081 -7.69 -49.55 -15.24
N SER A 1082 -8.79 -49.23 -14.57
CA SER A 1082 -8.96 -49.45 -13.13
C SER A 1082 -8.89 -50.94 -12.76
N ILE A 1083 -9.49 -51.80 -13.59
CA ILE A 1083 -9.42 -53.26 -13.47
C ILE A 1083 -8.00 -53.76 -13.66
N ALA A 1084 -7.27 -53.23 -14.66
CA ALA A 1084 -5.86 -53.56 -14.90
C ALA A 1084 -4.95 -53.12 -13.74
N ALA A 1085 -5.30 -52.03 -13.06
CA ALA A 1085 -4.64 -51.55 -11.84
C ALA A 1085 -5.04 -52.34 -10.57
N GLY A 1086 -5.90 -53.35 -10.68
CA GLY A 1086 -6.28 -54.25 -9.59
C GLY A 1086 -7.60 -53.94 -8.89
N VAL A 1087 -8.34 -52.91 -9.33
CA VAL A 1087 -9.67 -52.54 -8.78
C VAL A 1087 -10.76 -53.26 -9.57
N ARG A 1088 -11.08 -54.49 -9.19
CA ARG A 1088 -12.10 -55.33 -9.83
C ARG A 1088 -13.44 -55.24 -9.10
N LEU A 1089 -14.20 -54.18 -9.36
CA LEU A 1089 -15.54 -53.97 -8.80
C LEU A 1089 -16.63 -54.16 -9.87
N PRO A 1090 -17.84 -54.59 -9.49
CA PRO A 1090 -18.93 -54.83 -10.43
C PRO A 1090 -19.37 -53.51 -11.09
N PHE A 1091 -19.55 -53.56 -12.40
CA PHE A 1091 -20.02 -52.44 -13.20
C PHE A 1091 -21.55 -52.45 -13.29
N LEU A 1092 -22.19 -51.38 -12.83
CA LEU A 1092 -23.64 -51.20 -12.82
C LEU A 1092 -24.05 -50.31 -13.97
N ALA A 1093 -24.95 -50.79 -14.82
CA ALA A 1093 -25.47 -50.09 -15.99
C ALA A 1093 -26.99 -49.98 -15.90
N ASP A 1094 -27.55 -48.77 -15.79
CA ASP A 1094 -29.01 -48.55 -15.72
C ASP A 1094 -29.51 -47.85 -16.99
N ASP A 1095 -30.26 -48.57 -17.83
CA ASP A 1095 -30.90 -48.06 -19.05
C ASP A 1095 -29.94 -47.28 -20.00
N LEU A 1096 -28.70 -47.74 -20.14
CA LEU A 1096 -27.65 -47.05 -20.93
C LEU A 1096 -27.96 -46.91 -22.43
N PHE A 1097 -28.74 -47.83 -23.01
CA PHE A 1097 -28.94 -47.92 -24.47
C PHE A 1097 -30.28 -47.36 -24.95
N VAL A 1098 -31.02 -46.62 -24.12
CA VAL A 1098 -32.34 -46.05 -24.49
C VAL A 1098 -32.26 -45.13 -25.72
N ASN A 1099 -31.14 -44.42 -25.91
CA ASN A 1099 -30.90 -43.51 -27.02
C ASN A 1099 -30.22 -44.18 -28.24
N PHE A 1100 -29.98 -45.49 -28.19
CA PHE A 1100 -29.24 -46.21 -29.22
C PHE A 1100 -30.24 -46.91 -30.14
N ASP A 1101 -29.96 -46.93 -31.46
CA ASP A 1101 -30.68 -47.80 -32.38
C ASP A 1101 -30.35 -49.29 -32.10
N ASP A 1102 -31.10 -50.22 -32.70
CA ASP A 1102 -30.96 -51.65 -32.43
C ASP A 1102 -29.54 -52.17 -32.75
N GLU A 1103 -28.93 -51.72 -33.85
CA GLU A 1103 -27.58 -52.13 -34.26
C GLU A 1103 -26.51 -51.60 -33.29
N ARG A 1104 -26.66 -50.36 -32.80
CA ARG A 1104 -25.78 -49.76 -31.80
C ARG A 1104 -25.95 -50.39 -30.43
N SER A 1105 -27.18 -50.76 -30.07
CA SER A 1105 -27.48 -51.49 -28.84
C SER A 1105 -26.83 -52.87 -28.86
N GLU A 1106 -26.88 -53.57 -29.99
CA GLU A 1106 -26.18 -54.84 -30.21
C GLU A 1106 -24.66 -54.67 -30.07
N ALA A 1107 -24.09 -53.63 -30.69
CA ALA A 1107 -22.67 -53.30 -30.53
C ALA A 1107 -22.29 -52.96 -29.07
N GLY A 1108 -23.17 -52.24 -28.37
CA GLY A 1108 -23.05 -51.91 -26.94
C GLY A 1108 -23.00 -53.16 -26.07
N PHE A 1109 -23.94 -54.09 -26.25
CA PHE A 1109 -23.94 -55.36 -25.51
C PHE A 1109 -22.71 -56.22 -25.82
N ARG A 1110 -22.18 -56.18 -27.05
CA ARG A 1110 -20.91 -56.87 -27.38
C ARG A 1110 -19.71 -56.28 -26.62
N VAL A 1111 -19.68 -54.96 -26.44
CA VAL A 1111 -18.63 -54.29 -25.64
C VAL A 1111 -18.80 -54.62 -24.16
N LEU A 1112 -20.03 -54.56 -23.62
CA LEU A 1112 -20.28 -54.94 -22.23
C LEU A 1112 -19.98 -56.42 -21.95
N ALA A 1113 -20.24 -57.32 -22.92
CA ALA A 1113 -19.89 -58.74 -22.80
C ALA A 1113 -18.36 -58.97 -22.78
N GLU A 1114 -17.58 -58.10 -23.40
CA GLU A 1114 -16.11 -58.13 -23.30
C GLU A 1114 -15.63 -57.63 -21.95
N LEU A 1115 -16.18 -56.51 -21.46
CA LEU A 1115 -15.90 -56.01 -20.11
C LEU A 1115 -16.27 -57.07 -19.05
N ALA A 1116 -17.37 -57.79 -19.29
CA ALA A 1116 -17.88 -58.87 -18.46
C ALA A 1116 -16.95 -60.09 -18.35
N ARG A 1117 -15.84 -60.13 -19.11
CA ARG A 1117 -14.78 -61.14 -18.93
C ARG A 1117 -13.80 -60.77 -17.81
N SER A 1118 -13.73 -59.48 -17.46
CA SER A 1118 -12.74 -58.92 -16.54
C SER A 1118 -13.38 -58.43 -15.23
N THR A 1119 -14.66 -58.10 -15.24
CA THR A 1119 -15.46 -57.77 -14.06
C THR A 1119 -16.92 -58.18 -14.25
N GLN A 1120 -17.70 -58.28 -13.18
CA GLN A 1120 -19.15 -58.53 -13.29
C GLN A 1120 -19.86 -57.29 -13.85
N VAL A 1121 -20.80 -57.49 -14.78
CA VAL A 1121 -21.65 -56.41 -15.32
C VAL A 1121 -23.11 -56.68 -14.98
N LEU A 1122 -23.75 -55.73 -14.29
CA LEU A 1122 -25.18 -55.77 -13.96
C LEU A 1122 -25.90 -54.70 -14.79
N PHE A 1123 -26.67 -55.14 -15.79
CA PHE A 1123 -27.41 -54.27 -16.71
C PHE A 1123 -28.89 -54.27 -16.36
N PHE A 1124 -29.41 -53.13 -15.93
CA PHE A 1124 -30.82 -52.93 -15.60
C PHE A 1124 -31.54 -52.31 -16.79
N THR A 1125 -32.70 -52.87 -17.18
CA THR A 1125 -33.53 -52.24 -18.20
C THR A 1125 -35.02 -52.50 -18.07
N HIS A 1126 -35.83 -51.57 -18.55
CA HIS A 1126 -37.28 -51.73 -18.67
C HIS A 1126 -37.74 -52.06 -20.10
N HIS A 1127 -36.83 -52.08 -21.07
CA HIS A 1127 -37.16 -52.27 -22.48
C HIS A 1127 -37.06 -53.75 -22.91
N PRO A 1128 -38.17 -54.40 -23.31
CA PRO A 1128 -38.15 -55.80 -23.73
C PRO A 1128 -37.22 -56.07 -24.92
N HIS A 1129 -37.12 -55.11 -25.85
CA HIS A 1129 -36.27 -55.25 -27.03
C HIS A 1129 -34.78 -55.25 -26.66
N LEU A 1130 -34.33 -54.44 -25.69
CA LEU A 1130 -32.94 -54.46 -25.22
C LEU A 1130 -32.59 -55.78 -24.53
N ALA A 1131 -33.50 -56.35 -23.75
CA ALA A 1131 -33.31 -57.67 -23.16
C ALA A 1131 -33.21 -58.76 -24.26
N ALA A 1132 -34.02 -58.68 -25.31
CA ALA A 1132 -33.95 -59.58 -26.46
C ALA A 1132 -32.64 -59.44 -27.25
N ILE A 1133 -32.14 -58.21 -27.45
CA ILE A 1133 -30.84 -57.96 -28.10
C ILE A 1133 -29.69 -58.48 -27.24
N ALA A 1134 -29.71 -58.25 -25.92
CA ALA A 1134 -28.71 -58.80 -25.02
C ALA A 1134 -28.69 -60.35 -25.09
N ARG A 1135 -29.87 -60.97 -25.18
CA ARG A 1135 -30.01 -62.43 -25.33
C ARG A 1135 -29.45 -62.93 -26.66
N SER A 1136 -29.66 -62.21 -27.77
CA SER A 1136 -29.09 -62.58 -29.07
C SER A 1136 -27.57 -62.45 -29.11
N VAL A 1137 -26.98 -61.50 -28.39
CA VAL A 1137 -25.53 -61.26 -28.33
C VAL A 1137 -24.81 -62.28 -27.46
N VAL A 1138 -25.37 -62.66 -26.31
CA VAL A 1138 -24.71 -63.53 -25.32
C VAL A 1138 -25.07 -65.02 -25.53
N GLY A 1139 -26.19 -65.32 -26.20
CA GLY A 1139 -26.71 -66.67 -26.43
C GLY A 1139 -27.74 -67.11 -25.38
N GLU A 1140 -28.74 -67.92 -25.77
CA GLU A 1140 -29.84 -68.35 -24.89
C GLU A 1140 -29.37 -69.08 -23.62
N ASP A 1141 -28.28 -69.86 -23.71
CA ASP A 1141 -27.74 -70.64 -22.60
C ASP A 1141 -26.92 -69.82 -21.58
N LEU A 1142 -26.54 -68.60 -21.94
CA LEU A 1142 -25.66 -67.71 -21.16
C LEU A 1142 -26.37 -66.43 -20.71
N HIS A 1143 -27.66 -66.26 -21.03
CA HIS A 1143 -28.43 -65.12 -20.59
C HIS A 1143 -28.96 -65.32 -19.16
N SER A 1144 -28.47 -64.53 -18.20
CA SER A 1144 -29.01 -64.47 -16.84
C SER A 1144 -30.05 -63.36 -16.79
N GLU A 1145 -31.33 -63.70 -16.92
CA GLU A 1145 -32.44 -62.76 -16.77
C GLU A 1145 -33.04 -62.85 -15.37
N CYS A 1146 -32.95 -61.77 -14.60
CA CYS A 1146 -33.66 -61.67 -13.32
C CYS A 1146 -34.87 -60.75 -13.52
N SER A 1147 -36.08 -61.32 -13.47
CA SER A 1147 -37.31 -60.54 -13.58
C SER A 1147 -37.69 -59.94 -12.22
N LEU A 1148 -37.72 -58.61 -12.12
CA LEU A 1148 -38.34 -57.92 -10.99
C LEU A 1148 -39.86 -57.88 -11.21
N ALA A 1149 -40.62 -58.64 -10.41
CA ALA A 1149 -42.08 -58.63 -10.39
C ALA A 1149 -42.60 -57.40 -9.63
#